data_AF-A0A505D1J5-F1
#
_entry.id   AF-A0A505D1J5-F1
#
_cell.length_a   1.000
_cell.length_b   1.000
_cell.length_c   1.000
_cell.angle_alpha   90.00
_cell.angle_beta   90.00
_cell.angle_gamma   90.00
#
_symmetry.space_group_name_H-M   'P 1'
#
loop_
_entity.id
_entity.type
_entity.pdbx_description
1 polymer ?
#
loop_
_entity_poly.entity_id
_entity_poly.type
_entity_poly.pdbx_seq_one_letter_code
_entity_poly.pdbx_strand_id
1 'polypeptide(L)'
;MAYDPEQRFLQLVPGGNGIIYGIQSDGNLYWYRHRGWTDGTASWANSGTGRLIGGKWQQFRYVLAAADGQIFAWHPNGDLIWYRYILTDINTGAGRWHGASGSRIGTGWNRFPRLLGGWNNVIYGEDGDGNLFWYRYTGNDGSFSWASGSGSKISYGWSKFAALFADPNGVIYVQGGGGPLSWYRYIGTNGSSEWANGGRRINLGILGGTQKQIFSNGSGTVYRIRLNTATVPGPDNELTWNRLQNSETVNTSGVQWHNGGTTVQVGRGFTLQASAALQGYPTSLSVQHGDSLGIHVSSTFSSYTSSTVRLAPATGAPVQVTPPVSRSGELQLVQGGYRSNGCGWDTSFSVDTATDWPSGVYASQLKSPWGGQHNVMFVVKPAVPQQQIAVLLPTNTYNAYNLWGGHDQYTPGQIGVQRTFTLQRPNMGIDKVETFVSATGFLDHLLYSDLLLFRWMTSAGISFDCYTDNDLHTNGDSWLPNYRALVLTSHPEYFTQSARDNVVAFQNAGGRIINTGGNGIFERVQYTPDGTAVIFRRSDGVRDVFRDSGESESQILGVAHFAPSNFTFASYEVRNDHPFLEGTGLSVGSVFGASAYNGPASGWEVDRRIGAVPGAVLIAEGLNVDGGGEILYVPKPNDGWVFTASSLCFNGALPRSPEIRRMLLNVFTAAVA
;
A
#
# COMPACT_ATOMS: atom_id res chain seq x y z
N MET A 1 -1.43 -30.86 1.38
CA MET A 1 -0.92 -29.97 2.45
C MET A 1 -2.00 -28.91 2.70
N ALA A 2 -2.23 -28.45 3.94
CA ALA A 2 -3.34 -27.52 4.23
C ALA A 2 -2.96 -26.03 4.02
N TYR A 3 -1.68 -25.70 4.14
CA TYR A 3 -1.12 -24.35 3.97
C TYR A 3 0.28 -24.40 3.33
N ASP A 4 0.78 -23.26 2.85
CA ASP A 4 2.16 -23.12 2.36
C ASP A 4 3.14 -22.78 3.52
N PRO A 5 4.22 -23.55 3.73
CA PRO A 5 5.20 -23.28 4.77
C PRO A 5 5.89 -21.90 4.71
N GLU A 6 6.05 -21.31 3.52
CA GLU A 6 6.60 -19.96 3.32
C GLU A 6 5.57 -18.86 3.62
N GLN A 7 4.30 -19.24 3.76
CA GLN A 7 3.16 -18.34 3.93
C GLN A 7 2.17 -18.90 4.97
N ARG A 8 2.72 -19.40 6.09
CA ARG A 8 1.99 -20.19 7.08
C ARG A 8 0.90 -19.40 7.78
N PHE A 9 1.22 -18.20 8.26
CA PHE A 9 0.31 -17.39 9.07
C PHE A 9 -0.27 -16.22 8.27
N LEU A 10 -1.56 -15.98 8.46
CA LEU A 10 -2.22 -14.76 8.01
C LEU A 10 -1.97 -13.62 9.00
N GLN A 11 -2.09 -13.93 10.30
CA GLN A 11 -2.00 -12.96 11.38
C GLN A 11 -1.45 -13.62 12.65
N LEU A 12 -0.59 -12.90 13.37
CA LEU A 12 -0.33 -13.17 14.79
C LEU A 12 -1.05 -12.12 15.63
N VAL A 13 -1.85 -12.58 16.59
CA VAL A 13 -2.69 -11.74 17.44
C VAL A 13 -2.19 -11.82 18.88
N PRO A 14 -1.79 -10.70 19.50
CA PRO A 14 -1.35 -10.72 20.88
C PRO A 14 -2.51 -10.96 21.84
N GLY A 15 -2.35 -11.91 22.76
CA GLY A 15 -3.35 -12.29 23.75
C GLY A 15 -3.00 -11.93 25.19
N GLY A 16 -1.86 -11.28 25.44
CA GLY A 16 -1.38 -10.91 26.77
C GLY A 16 -0.66 -12.04 27.49
N ASN A 17 0.14 -11.70 28.52
CA ASN A 17 0.80 -12.68 29.38
C ASN A 17 1.63 -13.74 28.62
N GLY A 18 2.25 -13.31 27.51
CA GLY A 18 3.02 -14.17 26.61
C GLY A 18 2.20 -14.94 25.57
N ILE A 19 0.87 -14.88 25.62
CA ILE A 19 -0.03 -15.58 24.69
C ILE A 19 0.01 -14.90 23.33
N ILE A 20 0.11 -15.71 22.27
CA ILE A 20 0.01 -15.28 20.87
C ILE A 20 -0.94 -16.25 20.18
N TYR A 21 -2.00 -15.73 19.58
CA TYR A 21 -2.87 -16.52 18.71
C TYR A 21 -2.33 -16.45 17.27
N GLY A 22 -2.05 -17.61 16.67
CA GLY A 22 -1.62 -17.71 15.28
C GLY A 22 -2.77 -18.18 14.40
N ILE A 23 -3.18 -17.34 13.46
CA ILE A 23 -4.17 -17.72 12.44
C ILE A 23 -3.41 -18.25 11.24
N GLN A 24 -3.50 -19.55 10.98
CA GLN A 24 -2.89 -20.16 9.79
C GLN A 24 -3.73 -19.91 8.54
N SER A 25 -3.09 -19.95 7.37
CA SER A 25 -3.76 -19.71 6.09
C SER A 25 -4.83 -20.74 5.76
N ASP A 26 -4.73 -21.96 6.31
CA ASP A 26 -5.79 -22.98 6.22
C ASP A 26 -7.02 -22.71 7.10
N GLY A 27 -6.96 -21.68 7.95
CA GLY A 27 -8.04 -21.32 8.87
C GLY A 27 -7.91 -21.83 10.29
N ASN A 28 -6.91 -22.63 10.59
CA ASN A 28 -6.71 -23.11 11.94
C ASN A 28 -6.23 -21.98 12.86
N LEU A 29 -6.82 -21.89 14.05
CA LEU A 29 -6.40 -20.99 15.11
C LEU A 29 -5.59 -21.76 16.14
N TYR A 30 -4.35 -21.33 16.31
CA TYR A 30 -3.45 -21.90 17.29
C TYR A 30 -3.21 -20.95 18.45
N TRP A 31 -3.20 -21.49 19.66
CA TRP A 31 -2.72 -20.82 20.85
C TRP A 31 -1.24 -21.16 21.04
N TYR A 32 -0.40 -20.12 21.17
CA TYR A 32 0.99 -20.20 21.58
C TYR A 32 1.19 -19.41 22.87
N ARG A 33 2.23 -19.75 23.63
CA ARG A 33 2.67 -18.90 24.73
C ARG A 33 4.19 -18.88 24.87
N HIS A 34 4.75 -17.69 24.74
CA HIS A 34 6.12 -17.38 25.11
C HIS A 34 6.20 -17.17 26.62
N ARG A 35 6.86 -18.07 27.35
CA ARG A 35 6.97 -18.03 28.82
C ARG A 35 7.92 -16.93 29.30
N GLY A 36 9.00 -16.65 28.55
CA GLY A 36 9.95 -15.57 28.83
C GLY A 36 9.53 -14.21 28.27
N TRP A 37 8.23 -13.94 28.12
CA TRP A 37 7.76 -12.67 27.56
C TRP A 37 8.13 -11.44 28.39
N THR A 38 8.55 -11.62 29.65
CA THR A 38 9.00 -10.53 30.53
C THR A 38 10.50 -10.24 30.47
N ASP A 39 11.31 -11.23 30.08
CA ASP A 39 12.79 -11.18 30.17
C ASP A 39 13.51 -11.52 28.85
N GLY A 40 12.77 -11.99 27.84
CA GLY A 40 13.30 -12.37 26.54
C GLY A 40 13.81 -13.80 26.43
N THR A 41 13.69 -14.63 27.47
CA THR A 41 14.11 -16.03 27.42
C THR A 41 13.24 -16.82 26.43
N ALA A 42 13.85 -17.45 25.42
CA ALA A 42 13.17 -18.22 24.36
C ALA A 42 12.54 -19.56 24.84
N SER A 43 11.73 -19.51 25.89
CA SER A 43 11.00 -20.63 26.48
C SER A 43 9.53 -20.57 26.08
N TRP A 44 8.99 -21.69 25.60
CA TRP A 44 7.61 -21.75 25.10
C TRP A 44 6.82 -22.86 25.79
N ALA A 45 5.52 -22.62 25.95
CA ALA A 45 4.57 -23.70 26.26
C ALA A 45 4.62 -24.79 25.16
N ASN A 46 4.36 -26.04 25.55
CA ASN A 46 4.31 -27.19 24.64
C ASN A 46 5.54 -27.33 23.73
N SER A 47 6.72 -26.96 24.23
CA SER A 47 7.99 -26.97 23.46
C SER A 47 7.90 -26.19 22.14
N GLY A 48 7.11 -25.12 22.11
CA GLY A 48 6.91 -24.28 20.92
C GLY A 48 5.82 -24.78 19.97
N THR A 49 5.20 -25.93 20.25
CA THR A 49 4.08 -26.44 19.46
C THR A 49 2.79 -25.72 19.83
N GLY A 50 2.15 -25.10 18.83
CA GLY A 50 0.87 -24.43 19.04
C GLY A 50 -0.23 -25.44 19.39
N ARG A 51 -1.14 -25.05 20.29
CA ARG A 51 -2.35 -25.83 20.55
C ARG A 51 -3.45 -25.39 19.59
N LEU A 52 -3.98 -26.30 18.77
CA LEU A 52 -5.15 -26.03 17.95
C LEU A 52 -6.36 -25.78 18.86
N ILE A 53 -7.00 -24.61 18.73
CA ILE A 53 -8.16 -24.23 19.54
C ILE A 53 -9.37 -23.82 18.71
N GLY A 54 -9.25 -23.69 17.39
CA GLY A 54 -10.38 -23.38 16.51
C GLY A 54 -10.03 -23.56 15.04
N GLY A 55 -11.04 -23.49 14.18
CA GLY A 55 -10.91 -23.55 12.72
C GLY A 55 -11.76 -22.49 12.04
N LYS A 56 -11.58 -22.32 10.73
CA LYS A 56 -12.26 -21.33 9.88
C LYS A 56 -11.92 -19.86 10.17
N TRP A 57 -10.79 -19.57 10.81
CA TRP A 57 -10.39 -18.21 11.17
C TRP A 57 -9.85 -17.36 10.01
N GLN A 58 -9.51 -17.97 8.87
CA GLN A 58 -9.13 -17.27 7.64
C GLN A 58 -10.28 -16.45 7.04
N GLN A 59 -11.50 -16.59 7.56
CA GLN A 59 -12.67 -15.79 7.19
C GLN A 59 -12.64 -14.35 7.67
N PHE A 60 -11.78 -14.02 8.64
CA PHE A 60 -11.73 -12.71 9.28
C PHE A 60 -10.65 -11.82 8.67
N ARG A 61 -11.00 -10.56 8.41
CA ARG A 61 -10.07 -9.53 7.92
C ARG A 61 -9.13 -9.05 9.03
N TYR A 62 -9.66 -8.86 10.23
CA TYR A 62 -8.89 -8.45 11.41
C TYR A 62 -9.29 -9.30 12.60
N VAL A 63 -8.33 -9.58 13.48
CA VAL A 63 -8.57 -10.20 14.78
C VAL A 63 -7.74 -9.47 15.83
N LEU A 64 -8.38 -9.06 16.92
CA LEU A 64 -7.78 -8.44 18.09
C LEU A 64 -8.14 -9.26 19.33
N ALA A 65 -7.30 -9.24 20.36
CA ALA A 65 -7.56 -9.99 21.59
C ALA A 65 -7.23 -9.20 22.85
N ALA A 66 -7.89 -9.58 23.94
CA ALA A 66 -7.67 -9.07 25.27
C ALA A 66 -6.92 -10.10 26.13
N ALA A 67 -6.26 -9.61 27.19
CA ALA A 67 -5.51 -10.43 28.13
C ALA A 67 -6.33 -11.52 28.84
N ASP A 68 -7.66 -11.36 28.90
CA ASP A 68 -8.59 -12.22 29.62
C ASP A 68 -9.24 -13.30 28.73
N GLY A 69 -8.75 -13.44 27.50
CA GLY A 69 -9.21 -14.43 26.52
C GLY A 69 -10.35 -13.96 25.62
N GLN A 70 -10.81 -12.72 25.74
CA GLN A 70 -11.75 -12.14 24.75
C GLN A 70 -11.04 -11.91 23.42
N ILE A 71 -11.75 -12.18 22.33
CA ILE A 71 -11.27 -12.04 20.96
C ILE A 71 -12.36 -11.37 20.13
N PHE A 72 -11.96 -10.35 19.39
CA PHE A 72 -12.79 -9.57 18.50
C PHE A 72 -12.35 -9.88 17.07
N ALA A 73 -13.27 -10.35 16.24
CA ALA A 73 -12.97 -10.80 14.88
C ALA A 73 -13.92 -10.15 13.88
N TRP A 74 -13.35 -9.53 12.84
CA TRP A 74 -14.12 -8.76 11.87
C TRP A 74 -14.26 -9.52 10.56
N HIS A 75 -15.49 -9.69 10.11
CA HIS A 75 -15.72 -10.12 8.74
C HIS A 75 -15.45 -8.98 7.75
N PRO A 76 -15.02 -9.31 6.53
CA PRO A 76 -14.86 -8.33 5.44
C PRO A 76 -16.10 -7.46 5.18
N ASN A 77 -17.32 -7.99 5.44
CA ASN A 77 -18.57 -7.26 5.29
C ASN A 77 -18.82 -6.18 6.37
N GLY A 78 -17.96 -6.08 7.39
CA GLY A 78 -18.07 -5.09 8.47
C GLY A 78 -18.78 -5.60 9.73
N ASP A 79 -19.16 -6.86 9.80
CA ASP A 79 -19.67 -7.48 11.03
C ASP A 79 -18.52 -7.71 12.01
N LEU A 80 -18.75 -7.35 13.28
CA LEU A 80 -17.85 -7.64 14.39
C LEU A 80 -18.39 -8.80 15.21
N ILE A 81 -17.62 -9.88 15.27
CA ILE A 81 -17.95 -11.11 15.96
C ILE A 81 -17.11 -11.23 17.23
N TRP A 82 -17.77 -11.54 18.33
CA TRP A 82 -17.15 -11.73 19.63
C TRP A 82 -16.91 -13.21 19.93
N TYR A 83 -15.76 -13.48 20.51
CA TYR A 83 -15.38 -14.79 21.01
C TYR A 83 -14.74 -14.63 22.39
N ARG A 84 -14.78 -15.69 23.20
CA ARG A 84 -13.98 -15.77 24.42
C ARG A 84 -13.44 -17.16 24.63
N TYR A 85 -12.12 -17.29 24.69
CA TYR A 85 -11.46 -18.53 25.05
C TYR A 85 -11.22 -18.55 26.57
N ILE A 86 -11.97 -19.40 27.27
CA ILE A 86 -11.84 -19.62 28.72
C ILE A 86 -10.69 -20.59 28.95
N LEU A 87 -9.52 -20.02 29.24
CA LEU A 87 -8.31 -20.77 29.52
C LEU A 87 -8.40 -21.43 30.90
N THR A 88 -8.24 -22.76 30.95
CA THR A 88 -8.22 -23.54 32.19
C THR A 88 -6.80 -23.88 32.63
N ASP A 89 -5.85 -23.92 31.70
CA ASP A 89 -4.43 -24.10 32.00
C ASP A 89 -3.55 -23.27 31.05
N ILE A 90 -2.89 -22.27 31.63
CA ILE A 90 -2.00 -21.34 30.92
C ILE A 90 -0.65 -21.97 30.53
N ASN A 91 -0.29 -23.13 31.05
CA ASN A 91 0.98 -23.79 30.73
C ASN A 91 0.91 -24.67 29.49
N THR A 92 -0.31 -25.11 29.14
CA THR A 92 -0.58 -26.01 28.00
C THR A 92 -1.52 -25.40 26.95
N GLY A 93 -2.25 -24.33 27.31
CA GLY A 93 -3.29 -23.75 26.45
C GLY A 93 -4.64 -24.43 26.59
N ALA A 94 -4.79 -25.41 27.49
CA ALA A 94 -6.06 -26.11 27.66
C ALA A 94 -7.15 -25.14 28.12
N GLY A 95 -8.34 -25.28 27.55
CA GLY A 95 -9.46 -24.37 27.76
C GLY A 95 -10.65 -24.76 26.88
N ARG A 96 -11.65 -23.87 26.85
CA ARG A 96 -12.87 -24.03 26.05
C ARG A 96 -13.38 -22.68 25.58
N TRP A 97 -14.15 -22.65 24.49
CA TRP A 97 -14.88 -21.46 24.10
C TRP A 97 -16.04 -21.18 25.05
N HIS A 98 -16.27 -19.90 25.35
CA HIS A 98 -17.49 -19.44 26.01
C HIS A 98 -18.70 -19.79 25.14
N GLY A 99 -19.84 -20.16 25.74
CA GLY A 99 -21.02 -20.64 25.03
C GLY A 99 -21.63 -19.63 24.04
N ALA A 100 -21.42 -18.33 24.29
CA ALA A 100 -21.82 -17.25 23.39
C ALA A 100 -20.73 -16.80 22.39
N SER A 101 -19.66 -17.57 22.23
CA SER A 101 -18.65 -17.27 21.20
C SER A 101 -19.27 -17.42 19.81
N GLY A 102 -18.95 -16.49 18.90
CA GLY A 102 -19.59 -16.40 17.59
C GLY A 102 -20.74 -15.39 17.52
N SER A 103 -21.08 -14.73 18.64
CA SER A 103 -22.10 -13.67 18.64
C SER A 103 -21.64 -12.43 17.88
N ARG A 104 -22.51 -11.91 17.01
CA ARG A 104 -22.29 -10.61 16.36
C ARG A 104 -22.62 -9.48 17.35
N ILE A 105 -21.63 -8.63 17.63
CA ILE A 105 -21.73 -7.52 18.59
C ILE A 105 -21.59 -6.13 17.93
N GLY A 106 -21.48 -6.07 16.61
CA GLY A 106 -21.34 -4.82 15.87
C GLY A 106 -21.47 -5.02 14.36
N THR A 107 -21.73 -3.93 13.64
CA THR A 107 -21.86 -3.87 12.18
C THR A 107 -21.22 -2.57 11.65
N GLY A 108 -20.92 -2.49 10.35
CA GLY A 108 -20.41 -1.27 9.71
C GLY A 108 -18.95 -0.94 10.02
N TRP A 109 -18.19 -1.90 10.54
CA TRP A 109 -16.77 -1.73 10.89
C TRP A 109 -15.84 -1.70 9.67
N ASN A 110 -16.33 -2.12 8.49
CA ASN A 110 -15.62 -2.02 7.21
C ASN A 110 -15.34 -0.56 6.79
N ARG A 111 -15.91 0.43 7.49
CA ARG A 111 -15.52 1.84 7.36
C ARG A 111 -14.10 2.15 7.82
N PHE A 112 -13.49 1.29 8.63
CA PHE A 112 -12.16 1.49 9.20
C PHE A 112 -11.13 0.64 8.47
N PRO A 113 -10.22 1.25 7.69
CA PRO A 113 -9.13 0.52 7.06
C PRO A 113 -8.10 -0.02 8.05
N ARG A 114 -8.04 0.55 9.27
CA ARG A 114 -7.18 0.04 10.35
C ARG A 114 -7.92 -0.07 11.66
N LEU A 115 -7.69 -1.19 12.33
CA LEU A 115 -8.17 -1.47 13.67
C LEU A 115 -6.98 -1.91 14.53
N LEU A 116 -6.93 -1.38 15.75
CA LEU A 116 -5.96 -1.77 16.78
C LEU A 116 -6.63 -1.81 18.16
N GLY A 117 -5.98 -2.46 19.12
CA GLY A 117 -6.51 -2.60 20.48
C GLY A 117 -6.81 -4.05 20.83
N GLY A 118 -7.94 -4.25 21.50
CA GLY A 118 -8.31 -5.49 22.19
C GLY A 118 -7.98 -5.42 23.68
N TRP A 119 -6.93 -4.69 24.07
CA TRP A 119 -6.58 -4.49 25.48
C TRP A 119 -7.64 -3.72 26.25
N ASN A 120 -7.93 -4.16 27.47
CA ASN A 120 -8.95 -3.56 28.35
C ASN A 120 -10.32 -3.42 27.65
N ASN A 121 -10.56 -4.26 26.63
CA ASN A 121 -11.70 -4.24 25.71
C ASN A 121 -11.86 -2.93 24.92
N VAL A 122 -10.78 -2.17 24.77
CA VAL A 122 -10.73 -0.93 23.98
C VAL A 122 -10.32 -1.25 22.55
N ILE A 123 -11.05 -0.69 21.59
CA ILE A 123 -10.78 -0.79 20.16
C ILE A 123 -10.63 0.62 19.62
N TYR A 124 -9.58 0.85 18.83
CA TYR A 124 -9.43 2.06 18.05
C TYR A 124 -9.63 1.76 16.58
N GLY A 125 -10.46 2.56 15.93
CA GLY A 125 -10.69 2.51 14.49
C GLY A 125 -10.17 3.77 13.83
N GLU A 126 -9.33 3.63 12.81
CA GLU A 126 -8.92 4.74 11.98
C GLU A 126 -9.68 4.72 10.66
N ASP A 127 -10.25 5.86 10.27
CA ASP A 127 -11.02 5.99 9.03
C ASP A 127 -10.16 6.39 7.82
N GLY A 128 -10.81 6.48 6.66
CA GLY A 128 -10.19 6.85 5.38
C GLY A 128 -9.55 8.25 5.30
N ASP A 129 -9.79 9.12 6.29
CA ASP A 129 -9.19 10.46 6.36
C ASP A 129 -8.13 10.55 7.47
N GLY A 130 -7.77 9.41 8.08
CA GLY A 130 -6.77 9.34 9.16
C GLY A 130 -7.28 9.86 10.50
N ASN A 131 -8.61 9.87 10.73
CA ASN A 131 -9.21 10.18 12.02
C ASN A 131 -9.26 8.94 12.90
N LEU A 132 -8.89 9.07 14.18
CA LEU A 132 -8.88 7.96 15.13
C LEU A 132 -10.12 8.03 16.03
N PHE A 133 -10.86 6.93 16.11
CA PHE A 133 -12.08 6.76 16.91
C PHE A 133 -11.87 5.77 18.04
N TRP A 134 -12.56 5.99 19.15
CA TRP A 134 -12.49 5.15 20.34
C TRP A 134 -13.78 4.36 20.59
N TYR A 135 -13.64 3.09 20.94
CA TYR A 135 -14.72 2.21 21.33
C TYR A 135 -14.29 1.37 22.54
N ARG A 136 -15.22 1.04 23.43
CA ARG A 136 -14.96 0.07 24.49
C ARG A 136 -16.12 -0.89 24.67
N TYR A 137 -15.84 -2.17 24.49
CA TYR A 137 -16.80 -3.24 24.74
C TYR A 137 -16.95 -3.46 26.25
N THR A 138 -18.18 -3.50 26.74
CA THR A 138 -18.49 -3.67 28.18
C THR A 138 -19.13 -5.01 28.51
N GLY A 139 -19.57 -5.76 27.50
CA GLY A 139 -20.10 -7.10 27.67
C GLY A 139 -19.03 -8.13 28.03
N ASN A 140 -19.47 -9.33 28.41
CA ASN A 140 -18.62 -10.49 28.64
C ASN A 140 -19.25 -11.80 28.11
N ASP A 141 -20.37 -11.67 27.39
CA ASP A 141 -21.31 -12.71 27.03
C ASP A 141 -21.74 -12.63 25.55
N GLY A 142 -21.06 -11.81 24.74
CA GLY A 142 -21.40 -11.61 23.34
C GLY A 142 -22.68 -10.78 23.12
N SER A 143 -23.18 -10.08 24.13
CA SER A 143 -24.24 -9.08 23.96
C SER A 143 -23.74 -7.83 23.22
N PHE A 144 -24.67 -7.07 22.63
CA PHE A 144 -24.39 -5.76 22.04
C PHE A 144 -24.25 -4.71 23.15
N SER A 145 -23.06 -4.61 23.74
CA SER A 145 -22.80 -3.81 24.95
C SER A 145 -21.55 -2.94 24.80
N TRP A 146 -21.75 -1.63 24.68
CA TRP A 146 -20.69 -0.64 24.46
C TRP A 146 -20.70 0.45 25.53
N ALA A 147 -19.51 0.91 25.93
CA ALA A 147 -19.38 2.01 26.88
C ALA A 147 -19.91 3.32 26.30
N SER A 148 -20.39 4.20 27.18
CA SER A 148 -20.74 5.58 26.81
C SER A 148 -19.56 6.27 26.11
N GLY A 149 -19.86 7.01 25.03
CA GLY A 149 -18.86 7.67 24.20
C GLY A 149 -18.14 6.78 23.19
N SER A 150 -18.49 5.49 23.08
CA SER A 150 -18.02 4.65 21.97
C SER A 150 -18.45 5.25 20.63
N GLY A 151 -17.52 5.34 19.68
CA GLY A 151 -17.71 6.05 18.41
C GLY A 151 -17.24 7.50 18.40
N SER A 152 -16.70 8.01 19.51
CA SER A 152 -16.11 9.36 19.54
C SER A 152 -14.80 9.42 18.75
N LYS A 153 -14.65 10.45 17.92
CA LYS A 153 -13.36 10.83 17.33
C LYS A 153 -12.46 11.44 18.40
N ILE A 154 -11.30 10.84 18.64
CA ILE A 154 -10.36 11.25 19.71
C ILE A 154 -9.11 11.94 19.18
N SER A 155 -8.81 11.83 17.88
CA SER A 155 -7.62 12.43 17.25
C SER A 155 -7.71 12.39 15.70
N TYR A 156 -6.72 12.98 15.01
CA TYR A 156 -6.60 13.05 13.55
C TYR A 156 -5.12 12.98 13.09
N GLY A 157 -4.89 12.71 11.79
CA GLY A 157 -3.56 12.74 11.17
C GLY A 157 -2.74 11.46 11.32
N TRP A 158 -3.39 10.30 11.44
CA TRP A 158 -2.75 9.01 11.68
C TRP A 158 -2.35 8.26 10.39
N SER A 159 -2.90 8.65 9.23
CA SER A 159 -2.69 8.01 7.91
C SER A 159 -1.22 7.94 7.47
N LYS A 160 -0.39 8.84 7.98
CA LYS A 160 1.06 8.92 7.69
C LYS A 160 1.92 7.81 8.32
N PHE A 161 1.39 7.05 9.27
CA PHE A 161 2.14 5.98 9.92
C PHE A 161 2.02 4.67 9.14
N ALA A 162 3.12 3.96 8.93
CA ALA A 162 3.16 2.67 8.24
C ALA A 162 2.77 1.49 9.15
N ALA A 163 2.95 1.65 10.46
CA ALA A 163 2.49 0.70 11.47
C ALA A 163 1.83 1.43 12.64
N LEU A 164 0.74 0.86 13.15
CA LEU A 164 -0.06 1.38 14.25
C LEU A 164 -0.63 0.19 15.05
N PHE A 165 -0.28 0.08 16.34
CA PHE A 165 -0.78 -1.00 17.21
C PHE A 165 -0.85 -0.54 18.66
N ALA A 166 -1.74 -1.15 19.45
CA ALA A 166 -1.97 -0.77 20.84
C ALA A 166 -1.35 -1.76 21.84
N ASP A 167 -1.14 -1.25 23.04
CA ASP A 167 -0.78 -1.95 24.27
C ASP A 167 -1.83 -1.59 25.36
N PRO A 168 -1.88 -2.27 26.52
CA PRO A 168 -2.80 -1.93 27.59
C PRO A 168 -2.70 -0.49 28.07
N ASN A 169 -3.75 -0.07 28.77
CA ASN A 169 -3.78 1.22 29.47
C ASN A 169 -3.56 2.42 28.53
N GLY A 170 -4.11 2.30 27.31
CA GLY A 170 -4.22 3.36 26.31
C GLY A 170 -2.93 3.66 25.54
N VAL A 171 -1.89 2.85 25.71
CA VAL A 171 -0.63 3.00 24.98
C VAL A 171 -0.83 2.64 23.51
N ILE A 172 -0.35 3.50 22.62
CA ILE A 172 -0.40 3.33 21.17
C ILE A 172 1.01 3.51 20.63
N TYR A 173 1.49 2.49 19.94
CA TYR A 173 2.77 2.50 19.25
C TYR A 173 2.58 2.78 17.77
N VAL A 174 3.46 3.61 17.21
CA VAL A 174 3.45 3.96 15.79
C VAL A 174 4.84 3.90 15.18
N GLN A 175 4.88 3.70 13.86
CA GLN A 175 6.11 3.79 13.08
C GLN A 175 5.84 4.61 11.82
N GLY A 176 6.62 5.68 11.59
CA GLY A 176 6.66 6.38 10.30
C GLY A 176 7.54 5.61 9.30
N GLY A 177 7.51 5.97 8.00
CA GLY A 177 8.24 5.26 6.93
C GLY A 177 9.68 4.88 7.28
N GLY A 178 9.90 3.64 7.73
CA GLY A 178 11.20 3.12 8.17
C GLY A 178 11.76 3.69 9.49
N GLY A 179 11.17 4.74 10.06
CA GLY A 179 11.64 5.39 11.30
C GLY A 179 11.52 4.51 12.55
N PRO A 180 12.15 4.87 13.68
CA PRO A 180 12.04 4.14 14.93
C PRO A 180 10.61 4.14 15.49
N LEU A 181 10.33 3.17 16.37
CA LEU A 181 9.06 3.08 17.07
C LEU A 181 8.84 4.33 17.92
N SER A 182 7.62 4.83 17.92
CA SER A 182 7.19 5.99 18.69
C SER A 182 5.98 5.65 19.53
N TRP A 183 5.78 6.44 20.58
CA TRP A 183 4.78 6.23 21.61
C TRP A 183 3.81 7.40 21.71
N TYR A 184 2.55 7.05 21.91
CA TYR A 184 1.45 7.88 22.36
C TYR A 184 0.73 7.16 23.50
N ARG A 185 -0.01 7.89 24.33
CA ARG A 185 -0.92 7.27 25.30
C ARG A 185 -2.19 8.07 25.45
N TYR A 186 -3.29 7.42 25.11
CA TYR A 186 -4.65 7.88 25.37
C TYR A 186 -5.00 7.62 26.83
N ILE A 187 -5.55 8.61 27.53
CA ILE A 187 -5.93 8.49 28.95
C ILE A 187 -7.42 8.75 29.20
N GLY A 188 -8.16 9.16 28.16
CA GLY A 188 -9.61 9.30 28.26
C GLY A 188 -10.32 7.97 28.54
N THR A 189 -11.50 8.03 29.14
CA THR A 189 -12.26 6.84 29.57
C THR A 189 -13.66 6.74 28.96
N ASN A 190 -14.10 7.79 28.27
CA ASN A 190 -15.45 7.95 27.71
C ASN A 190 -15.42 8.56 26.30
N GLY A 191 -14.32 8.37 25.56
CA GLY A 191 -14.14 8.96 24.24
C GLY A 191 -13.77 10.45 24.24
N SER A 192 -13.47 11.05 25.38
CA SER A 192 -12.89 12.41 25.44
C SER A 192 -11.50 12.46 24.80
N SER A 193 -11.10 13.59 24.23
CA SER A 193 -9.77 13.77 23.63
C SER A 193 -8.70 14.08 24.69
N GLU A 194 -8.42 13.11 25.55
CA GLU A 194 -7.43 13.22 26.63
C GLU A 194 -6.22 12.33 26.37
N TRP A 195 -5.03 12.96 26.34
CA TRP A 195 -3.78 12.31 25.97
C TRP A 195 -2.66 12.67 26.95
N ALA A 196 -1.84 11.68 27.32
CA ALA A 196 -0.60 11.94 28.01
C ALA A 196 0.34 12.79 27.14
N ASN A 197 1.28 13.51 27.77
CA ASN A 197 2.21 14.42 27.07
C ASN A 197 1.53 15.45 26.15
N GLY A 198 0.28 15.83 26.45
CA GLY A 198 -0.51 16.72 25.61
C GLY A 198 -0.74 16.19 24.19
N GLY A 199 -0.74 14.87 23.99
CA GLY A 199 -0.87 14.24 22.67
C GLY A 199 0.39 14.30 21.81
N ARG A 200 1.53 14.72 22.37
CA ARG A 200 2.80 14.77 21.64
C ARG A 200 3.48 13.41 21.62
N ARG A 201 3.94 13.02 20.43
CA ARG A 201 4.72 11.81 20.17
C ARG A 201 6.03 11.79 20.96
N ILE A 202 6.41 10.63 21.48
CA ILE A 202 7.78 10.37 21.98
C ILE A 202 8.44 9.32 21.10
N ASN A 203 9.65 9.60 20.61
CA ASN A 203 10.45 8.63 19.86
C ASN A 203 11.14 7.67 20.83
N LEU A 204 11.05 6.36 20.58
CA LEU A 204 11.63 5.33 21.45
C LEU A 204 13.03 4.86 21.01
N GLY A 205 13.56 5.39 19.91
CA GLY A 205 14.95 5.24 19.46
C GLY A 205 15.30 3.94 18.73
N ILE A 206 14.53 2.87 18.91
CA ILE A 206 14.80 1.54 18.29
C ILE A 206 13.61 1.02 17.48
N LEU A 207 13.75 -0.19 16.93
CA LEU A 207 12.71 -0.90 16.19
C LEU A 207 12.25 -0.19 14.90
N GLY A 208 13.16 0.56 14.27
CA GLY A 208 12.97 1.05 12.90
C GLY A 208 13.14 -0.04 11.83
N GLY A 209 12.94 0.35 10.57
CA GLY A 209 13.03 -0.52 9.39
C GLY A 209 11.74 -1.25 9.03
N THR A 210 11.81 -2.06 7.97
CA THR A 210 10.69 -2.83 7.42
C THR A 210 10.58 -4.21 8.10
N GLN A 211 9.36 -4.73 8.23
CA GLN A 211 9.06 -6.03 8.85
C GLN A 211 7.87 -6.71 8.17
N LYS A 212 7.66 -8.01 8.40
CA LYS A 212 6.38 -8.68 8.08
C LYS A 212 5.26 -8.20 8.99
N GLN A 213 5.49 -8.22 10.30
CA GLN A 213 4.55 -7.74 11.32
C GLN A 213 5.29 -7.22 12.55
N ILE A 214 4.72 -6.23 13.22
CA ILE A 214 5.13 -5.76 14.55
C ILE A 214 3.86 -5.60 15.40
N PHE A 215 3.90 -6.04 16.66
CA PHE A 215 2.75 -5.99 17.56
C PHE A 215 3.19 -5.99 19.03
N SER A 216 2.36 -5.45 19.92
CA SER A 216 2.58 -5.48 21.36
C SER A 216 1.84 -6.64 22.00
N ASN A 217 2.38 -7.27 23.04
CA ASN A 217 1.73 -8.36 23.79
C ASN A 217 1.48 -8.04 25.26
N GLY A 218 1.31 -6.76 25.59
CA GLY A 218 1.04 -6.33 26.95
C GLY A 218 2.29 -5.85 27.69
N SER A 219 2.09 -4.85 28.54
CA SER A 219 3.09 -4.34 29.48
C SER A 219 4.44 -4.01 28.83
N GLY A 220 4.36 -3.31 27.70
CA GLY A 220 5.49 -2.81 26.91
C GLY A 220 6.24 -3.86 26.11
N THR A 221 5.76 -5.11 26.07
CA THR A 221 6.39 -6.20 25.31
C THR A 221 6.08 -6.07 23.82
N VAL A 222 7.08 -5.95 22.97
CA VAL A 222 6.93 -5.81 21.52
C VAL A 222 7.56 -7.01 20.82
N TYR A 223 6.79 -7.64 19.92
CA TYR A 223 7.27 -8.67 19.01
C TYR A 223 7.37 -8.14 17.59
N ARG A 224 8.30 -8.71 16.82
CA ARG A 224 8.47 -8.38 15.41
C ARG A 224 8.92 -9.60 14.61
N ILE A 225 8.28 -9.85 13.48
CA ILE A 225 8.79 -10.75 12.43
C ILE A 225 9.63 -9.92 11.47
N ARG A 226 10.96 -10.03 11.58
CA ARG A 226 11.88 -9.25 10.76
C ARG A 226 12.02 -9.85 9.36
N LEU A 227 12.34 -8.97 8.41
CA LEU A 227 12.83 -9.41 7.11
C LEU A 227 14.26 -9.92 7.24
N ASN A 228 14.59 -10.98 6.50
CA ASN A 228 15.95 -11.49 6.42
C ASN A 228 16.77 -10.61 5.47
N THR A 229 17.65 -9.78 6.02
CA THR A 229 18.43 -8.81 5.24
C THR A 229 19.82 -9.31 4.83
N ALA A 230 20.05 -10.63 4.86
CA ALA A 230 21.30 -11.23 4.37
C ALA A 230 21.48 -11.00 2.86
N THR A 231 22.70 -11.19 2.35
CA THR A 231 23.02 -11.03 0.91
C THR A 231 22.15 -11.92 0.02
N VAL A 232 21.92 -13.16 0.45
CA VAL A 232 20.93 -14.08 -0.11
C VAL A 232 19.85 -14.27 0.97
N PRO A 233 18.72 -13.56 0.90
CA PRO A 233 17.67 -13.63 1.91
C PRO A 233 17.13 -15.04 2.07
N GLY A 234 17.20 -15.57 3.29
CA GLY A 234 16.47 -16.77 3.70
C GLY A 234 14.97 -16.49 3.93
N PRO A 235 14.25 -17.39 4.61
CA PRO A 235 12.85 -17.18 4.95
C PRO A 235 12.69 -16.07 6.01
N ASP A 236 11.63 -15.27 5.90
CA ASP A 236 11.25 -14.22 6.86
C ASP A 236 10.46 -14.84 8.02
N ASN A 237 11.15 -15.60 8.89
CA ASN A 237 10.47 -16.49 9.84
C ASN A 237 10.87 -16.31 11.32
N GLU A 238 11.76 -15.35 11.61
CA GLU A 238 12.27 -15.11 12.96
C GLU A 238 11.34 -14.18 13.76
N LEU A 239 10.85 -14.68 14.90
CA LEU A 239 10.13 -13.86 15.87
C LEU A 239 11.11 -13.27 16.86
N THR A 240 11.18 -11.94 16.88
CA THR A 240 12.04 -11.17 17.78
C THR A 240 11.24 -10.45 18.86
N TRP A 241 11.89 -10.15 19.98
CA TRP A 241 11.29 -9.59 21.19
C TRP A 241 12.12 -8.43 21.74
N ASN A 242 11.42 -7.41 22.24
CA ASN A 242 11.93 -6.29 23.02
C ASN A 242 10.89 -5.92 24.09
N ARG A 243 11.29 -5.22 25.15
CA ARG A 243 10.35 -4.74 26.16
C ARG A 243 10.67 -3.36 26.70
N LEU A 244 9.69 -2.46 26.61
CA LEU A 244 9.69 -1.15 27.25
C LEU A 244 9.18 -1.33 28.70
N GLN A 245 10.05 -1.15 29.69
CA GLN A 245 9.74 -1.49 31.08
C GLN A 245 8.73 -0.51 31.71
N ASN A 246 8.65 0.70 31.17
CA ASN A 246 7.86 1.80 31.70
C ASN A 246 6.84 2.33 30.67
N SER A 247 6.18 1.44 29.92
CA SER A 247 5.31 1.82 28.80
C SER A 247 4.20 2.82 29.14
N GLU A 248 3.79 2.94 30.39
CA GLU A 248 2.74 3.88 30.82
C GLU A 248 3.26 5.24 31.28
N THR A 249 4.56 5.36 31.54
CA THR A 249 5.20 6.54 32.16
C THR A 249 6.37 7.09 31.35
N VAL A 250 6.47 6.72 30.07
CA VAL A 250 7.54 7.19 29.15
C VAL A 250 7.69 8.71 29.16
N ASN A 251 6.58 9.44 29.20
CA ASN A 251 6.56 10.90 29.20
C ASN A 251 7.08 11.56 30.48
N THR A 252 7.06 10.86 31.61
CA THR A 252 7.55 11.38 32.90
C THR A 252 8.89 10.81 33.31
N SER A 253 9.22 9.60 32.84
CA SER A 253 10.38 8.83 33.29
C SER A 253 11.42 8.56 32.20
N GLY A 254 11.20 9.09 30.98
CA GLY A 254 12.04 8.82 29.83
C GLY A 254 11.84 7.42 29.26
N VAL A 255 12.60 7.06 28.22
CA VAL A 255 12.52 5.74 27.58
C VAL A 255 13.38 4.73 28.34
N GLN A 256 12.78 3.63 28.83
CA GLN A 256 13.51 2.58 29.57
C GLN A 256 13.30 1.21 28.94
N TRP A 257 14.23 0.83 28.06
CA TRP A 257 14.22 -0.49 27.44
C TRP A 257 14.90 -1.53 28.32
N HIS A 258 14.28 -2.70 28.44
CA HIS A 258 14.93 -3.87 29.02
C HIS A 258 16.23 -4.18 28.26
N ASN A 259 17.32 -4.48 28.98
CA ASN A 259 18.67 -4.72 28.44
C ASN A 259 19.11 -3.67 27.40
N GLY A 260 18.80 -2.40 27.65
CA GLY A 260 19.17 -1.28 26.78
C GLY A 260 18.52 -1.32 25.40
N GLY A 261 17.46 -2.13 25.21
CA GLY A 261 16.79 -2.28 23.91
C GLY A 261 17.39 -3.33 23.00
N THR A 262 18.32 -4.14 23.52
CA THR A 262 18.87 -5.28 22.79
C THR A 262 17.73 -6.21 22.35
N THR A 263 17.68 -6.49 21.05
CA THR A 263 16.63 -7.37 20.52
C THR A 263 17.03 -8.81 20.67
N VAL A 264 16.11 -9.63 21.18
CA VAL A 264 16.32 -11.08 21.35
C VAL A 264 15.50 -11.84 20.33
N GLN A 265 16.09 -12.86 19.72
CA GLN A 265 15.33 -13.83 18.93
C GLN A 265 14.69 -14.85 19.87
N VAL A 266 13.36 -14.97 19.81
CA VAL A 266 12.60 -15.84 20.71
C VAL A 266 11.89 -16.98 19.98
N GLY A 267 11.80 -16.95 18.66
CA GLY A 267 11.19 -18.03 17.88
C GLY A 267 11.64 -18.09 16.42
N ARG A 268 11.31 -19.21 15.75
CA ARG A 268 11.50 -19.45 14.30
C ARG A 268 10.25 -20.12 13.72
N GLY A 269 10.06 -19.99 12.41
CA GLY A 269 8.94 -20.61 11.68
C GLY A 269 7.66 -19.78 11.64
N PHE A 270 7.74 -18.49 11.99
CA PHE A 270 6.63 -17.53 11.91
C PHE A 270 6.63 -16.83 10.55
N THR A 271 6.43 -17.59 9.47
CA THR A 271 6.28 -17.03 8.12
C THR A 271 4.88 -16.43 7.96
N LEU A 272 4.81 -15.17 7.50
CA LEU A 272 3.56 -14.42 7.43
C LEU A 272 3.30 -13.85 6.04
N GLN A 273 2.09 -14.08 5.55
CA GLN A 273 1.53 -13.48 4.34
C GLN A 273 0.02 -13.33 4.52
N ALA A 274 -0.44 -12.10 4.75
CA ALA A 274 -1.83 -11.81 5.15
C ALA A 274 -2.87 -12.21 4.08
N SER A 275 -2.48 -12.21 2.81
CA SER A 275 -3.30 -12.61 1.67
C SER A 275 -3.28 -14.11 1.35
N ALA A 276 -2.52 -14.93 2.09
CA ALA A 276 -2.26 -16.33 1.68
C ALA A 276 -3.50 -17.24 1.61
N ALA A 277 -4.64 -16.82 2.18
CA ALA A 277 -5.89 -17.56 2.05
C ALA A 277 -6.54 -17.41 0.66
N LEU A 278 -6.31 -16.29 -0.03
CA LEU A 278 -6.77 -16.03 -1.39
C LEU A 278 -5.94 -14.92 -2.03
N GLN A 279 -5.16 -15.26 -3.04
CA GLN A 279 -4.24 -14.35 -3.73
C GLN A 279 -4.02 -14.80 -5.17
N GLY A 280 -3.65 -13.86 -6.03
CA GLY A 280 -3.40 -14.16 -7.44
C GLY A 280 -2.67 -13.05 -8.19
N TYR A 281 -2.21 -13.37 -9.39
CA TYR A 281 -1.51 -12.49 -10.33
C TYR A 281 -1.84 -12.89 -11.78
N PRO A 282 -1.76 -11.96 -12.76
CA PRO A 282 -2.03 -12.30 -14.14
C PRO A 282 -0.78 -12.92 -14.81
N THR A 283 -0.97 -13.64 -15.91
CA THR A 283 0.15 -14.12 -16.75
C THR A 283 0.95 -12.98 -17.38
N SER A 284 0.29 -11.84 -17.62
CA SER A 284 0.87 -10.59 -18.15
C SER A 284 0.14 -9.39 -17.56
N LEU A 285 0.85 -8.28 -17.36
CA LEU A 285 0.24 -7.02 -16.87
C LEU A 285 -0.53 -6.26 -17.94
N SER A 286 -0.39 -6.62 -19.22
CA SER A 286 -1.21 -6.10 -20.31
C SER A 286 -1.72 -7.20 -21.24
N VAL A 287 -2.89 -6.95 -21.83
CA VAL A 287 -3.53 -7.80 -22.84
C VAL A 287 -4.15 -6.91 -23.92
N GLN A 288 -4.10 -7.35 -25.17
CA GLN A 288 -4.72 -6.62 -26.27
C GLN A 288 -6.23 -6.88 -26.33
N HIS A 289 -7.01 -5.94 -26.85
CA HIS A 289 -8.43 -6.15 -27.18
C HIS A 289 -8.65 -7.43 -27.98
N GLY A 290 -9.62 -8.24 -27.55
CA GLY A 290 -9.98 -9.48 -28.22
C GLY A 290 -9.15 -10.69 -27.80
N ASP A 291 -8.03 -10.47 -27.10
CA ASP A 291 -7.16 -11.54 -26.61
C ASP A 291 -7.54 -11.96 -25.18
N SER A 292 -6.94 -13.06 -24.74
CA SER A 292 -7.12 -13.61 -23.40
C SER A 292 -5.83 -13.54 -22.59
N LEU A 293 -5.95 -13.33 -21.28
CA LEU A 293 -4.85 -13.53 -20.33
C LEU A 293 -5.21 -14.57 -19.27
N GLY A 294 -4.22 -15.29 -18.75
CA GLY A 294 -4.40 -16.21 -17.64
C GLY A 294 -4.36 -15.49 -16.29
N ILE A 295 -5.05 -16.05 -15.31
CA ILE A 295 -5.01 -15.64 -13.91
C ILE A 295 -4.53 -16.83 -13.07
N HIS A 296 -3.44 -16.63 -12.35
CA HIS A 296 -2.92 -17.58 -11.37
C HIS A 296 -3.56 -17.30 -10.02
N VAL A 297 -4.12 -18.32 -9.36
CA VAL A 297 -4.73 -18.19 -8.03
C VAL A 297 -4.25 -19.30 -7.11
N SER A 298 -3.84 -18.92 -5.91
CA SER A 298 -3.65 -19.84 -4.78
C SER A 298 -4.67 -19.51 -3.70
N SER A 299 -5.40 -20.52 -3.22
CA SER A 299 -6.40 -20.36 -2.17
C SER A 299 -6.52 -21.58 -1.27
N THR A 300 -6.69 -21.33 0.02
CA THR A 300 -7.03 -22.35 1.03
C THR A 300 -8.52 -22.48 1.27
N PHE A 301 -9.36 -21.61 0.66
CA PHE A 301 -10.80 -21.82 0.61
C PHE A 301 -11.12 -22.93 -0.38
N SER A 302 -12.16 -23.72 -0.14
CA SER A 302 -12.61 -24.74 -1.11
C SER A 302 -13.20 -24.11 -2.39
N SER A 303 -13.67 -22.87 -2.30
CA SER A 303 -14.24 -22.11 -3.41
C SER A 303 -14.08 -20.61 -3.20
N TYR A 304 -14.01 -19.88 -4.29
CA TYR A 304 -14.06 -18.42 -4.34
C TYR A 304 -14.88 -17.99 -5.57
N THR A 305 -15.15 -16.70 -5.71
CA THR A 305 -15.73 -16.16 -6.96
C THR A 305 -14.72 -15.27 -7.67
N SER A 306 -14.68 -15.34 -9.00
CA SER A 306 -13.96 -14.38 -9.85
C SER A 306 -14.95 -13.55 -10.67
N SER A 307 -14.71 -12.25 -10.78
CA SER A 307 -15.40 -11.36 -11.72
C SER A 307 -14.41 -10.34 -12.27
N THR A 308 -14.56 -9.89 -13.50
CA THR A 308 -13.73 -8.80 -14.04
C THR A 308 -14.43 -7.47 -13.83
N VAL A 309 -13.67 -6.48 -13.36
CA VAL A 309 -14.13 -5.10 -13.14
C VAL A 309 -13.26 -4.13 -13.92
N ARG A 310 -13.87 -3.09 -14.50
CA ARG A 310 -13.17 -1.90 -15.01
C ARG A 310 -12.98 -0.93 -13.85
N LEU A 311 -11.76 -0.46 -13.62
CA LEU A 311 -11.41 0.28 -12.39
C LEU A 311 -11.64 1.79 -12.48
N ALA A 312 -11.67 2.35 -13.69
CA ALA A 312 -11.88 3.77 -13.94
C ALA A 312 -13.02 4.05 -14.94
N PRO A 313 -14.27 3.68 -14.65
CA PRO A 313 -15.43 4.10 -15.43
C PRO A 313 -15.87 5.53 -15.05
N ALA A 314 -16.74 6.14 -15.87
CA ALA A 314 -17.27 7.50 -15.63
C ALA A 314 -18.04 7.65 -14.31
N THR A 315 -18.58 6.55 -13.77
CA THR A 315 -19.28 6.50 -12.48
C THR A 315 -18.34 6.65 -11.27
N GLY A 316 -17.03 6.59 -11.46
CA GLY A 316 -16.01 6.74 -10.42
C GLY A 316 -15.73 5.48 -9.59
N ALA A 317 -16.72 4.62 -9.31
CA ALA A 317 -16.50 3.33 -8.65
C ALA A 317 -16.20 2.22 -9.67
N PRO A 318 -15.43 1.16 -9.33
CA PRO A 318 -15.23 0.03 -10.23
C PRO A 318 -16.58 -0.56 -10.72
N VAL A 319 -16.67 -0.85 -12.01
CA VAL A 319 -17.88 -1.43 -12.63
C VAL A 319 -17.57 -2.83 -13.14
N GLN A 320 -18.43 -3.78 -12.79
CA GLN A 320 -18.33 -5.15 -13.25
C GLN A 320 -18.56 -5.25 -14.77
N VAL A 321 -17.63 -5.89 -15.47
CA VAL A 321 -17.71 -6.15 -16.92
C VAL A 321 -17.95 -7.62 -17.23
N THR A 322 -17.62 -8.54 -16.32
CA THR A 322 -18.05 -9.94 -16.39
C THR A 322 -18.72 -10.37 -15.10
N PRO A 323 -19.79 -11.19 -15.15
CA PRO A 323 -20.50 -11.63 -13.96
C PRO A 323 -19.60 -12.49 -13.05
N PRO A 324 -19.89 -12.56 -11.73
CA PRO A 324 -19.17 -13.45 -10.84
C PRO A 324 -19.36 -14.91 -11.25
N VAL A 325 -18.25 -15.63 -11.30
CA VAL A 325 -18.18 -17.07 -11.60
C VAL A 325 -17.61 -17.78 -10.39
N SER A 326 -18.28 -18.83 -9.92
CA SER A 326 -17.75 -19.71 -8.89
C SER A 326 -16.55 -20.49 -9.41
N ARG A 327 -15.46 -20.49 -8.64
CA ARG A 327 -14.22 -21.20 -8.92
C ARG A 327 -13.91 -22.15 -7.78
N SER A 328 -13.34 -23.31 -8.12
CA SER A 328 -12.73 -24.20 -7.13
C SER A 328 -11.46 -23.52 -6.58
N GLY A 329 -11.29 -23.57 -5.27
CA GLY A 329 -10.05 -23.11 -4.65
C GLY A 329 -9.02 -24.23 -4.62
N GLU A 330 -7.79 -23.87 -4.93
CA GLU A 330 -6.65 -24.79 -4.97
C GLU A 330 -5.44 -24.12 -4.32
N LEU A 331 -4.80 -24.84 -3.40
CA LEU A 331 -3.57 -24.37 -2.77
C LEU A 331 -2.40 -24.67 -3.71
N GLN A 332 -1.78 -23.61 -4.21
CA GLN A 332 -0.55 -23.68 -4.99
C GLN A 332 0.60 -23.13 -4.14
N LEU A 333 1.66 -23.94 -3.99
CA LEU A 333 2.83 -23.59 -3.18
C LEU A 333 3.77 -22.66 -3.96
N VAL A 334 4.38 -21.70 -3.28
CA VAL A 334 5.45 -20.90 -3.86
C VAL A 334 6.71 -21.74 -4.02
N GLN A 335 7.40 -21.56 -5.15
CA GLN A 335 8.66 -22.26 -5.42
C GLN A 335 9.87 -21.57 -4.77
N GLY A 336 10.99 -22.30 -4.63
CA GLY A 336 12.24 -21.69 -4.18
C GLY A 336 12.67 -20.55 -5.09
N GLY A 337 13.05 -19.40 -4.51
CA GLY A 337 13.43 -18.21 -5.29
C GLY A 337 12.26 -17.40 -5.85
N TYR A 338 11.03 -17.63 -5.36
CA TYR A 338 9.81 -17.00 -5.88
C TYR A 338 9.82 -15.47 -5.98
N ARG A 339 10.69 -14.79 -5.23
CA ARG A 339 10.82 -13.32 -5.27
C ARG A 339 11.40 -12.83 -6.60
N SER A 340 12.31 -13.59 -7.20
CA SER A 340 12.98 -13.25 -8.45
C SER A 340 12.46 -14.06 -9.64
N ASN A 341 12.04 -15.31 -9.41
CA ASN A 341 11.70 -16.25 -10.49
C ASN A 341 10.19 -16.42 -10.72
N GLY A 342 9.33 -15.83 -9.90
CA GLY A 342 7.87 -16.04 -9.98
C GLY A 342 7.37 -17.09 -9.00
N CYS A 343 6.06 -17.08 -8.70
CA CYS A 343 5.47 -18.03 -7.76
C CYS A 343 5.46 -19.47 -8.29
N GLY A 344 5.49 -19.65 -9.62
CA GLY A 344 5.45 -20.95 -10.27
C GLY A 344 4.08 -21.64 -10.16
N TRP A 345 3.01 -20.85 -10.07
CA TRP A 345 1.64 -21.36 -10.03
C TRP A 345 1.12 -21.64 -11.44
N ASP A 346 0.32 -22.68 -11.59
CA ASP A 346 -0.45 -22.98 -12.79
C ASP A 346 -1.58 -21.95 -12.96
N THR A 347 -1.95 -21.69 -14.21
CA THR A 347 -3.08 -20.81 -14.55
C THR A 347 -4.39 -21.45 -14.09
N SER A 348 -5.15 -20.76 -13.25
CA SER A 348 -6.41 -21.27 -12.69
C SER A 348 -7.61 -21.04 -13.63
N PHE A 349 -7.60 -19.93 -14.36
CA PHE A 349 -8.59 -19.60 -15.39
C PHE A 349 -8.07 -18.47 -16.28
N SER A 350 -8.76 -18.19 -17.39
CA SER A 350 -8.46 -17.05 -18.26
C SER A 350 -9.56 -16.00 -18.23
N VAL A 351 -9.19 -14.75 -18.52
CA VAL A 351 -10.09 -13.65 -18.80
C VAL A 351 -10.01 -13.34 -20.28
N ASP A 352 -11.11 -13.60 -20.99
CA ASP A 352 -11.24 -13.25 -22.40
C ASP A 352 -11.71 -11.79 -22.49
N THR A 353 -10.89 -10.93 -23.08
CA THR A 353 -11.25 -9.52 -23.24
C THR A 353 -12.08 -9.34 -24.51
N ALA A 354 -13.32 -8.87 -24.38
CA ALA A 354 -14.14 -8.64 -25.54
C ALA A 354 -13.62 -7.45 -26.35
N THR A 355 -13.82 -7.46 -27.67
CA THR A 355 -13.33 -6.43 -28.59
C THR A 355 -13.98 -5.06 -28.37
N ASP A 356 -15.09 -5.00 -27.62
CA ASP A 356 -15.80 -3.76 -27.27
C ASP A 356 -15.37 -3.18 -25.91
N TRP A 357 -14.46 -3.84 -25.19
CA TRP A 357 -13.92 -3.32 -23.94
C TRP A 357 -13.08 -2.06 -24.22
N PRO A 358 -13.37 -0.92 -23.59
CA PRO A 358 -12.51 0.24 -23.72
C PRO A 358 -11.11 -0.05 -23.20
N SER A 359 -10.10 0.52 -23.85
CA SER A 359 -8.74 0.55 -23.28
C SER A 359 -8.76 1.14 -21.86
N GLY A 360 -7.92 0.59 -20.97
CA GLY A 360 -7.83 1.07 -19.59
C GLY A 360 -7.41 0.01 -18.57
N VAL A 361 -7.61 0.33 -17.30
CA VAL A 361 -7.19 -0.53 -16.18
C VAL A 361 -8.36 -1.38 -15.68
N TYR A 362 -8.11 -2.68 -15.56
CA TYR A 362 -9.06 -3.69 -15.13
C TYR A 362 -8.50 -4.49 -13.95
N ALA A 363 -9.37 -5.22 -13.27
CA ALA A 363 -8.94 -6.27 -12.35
C ALA A 363 -9.84 -7.50 -12.45
N SER A 364 -9.25 -8.69 -12.32
CA SER A 364 -9.99 -9.88 -11.90
C SER A 364 -10.15 -9.82 -10.38
N GLN A 365 -11.34 -9.45 -9.93
CA GLN A 365 -11.72 -9.38 -8.53
C GLN A 365 -12.06 -10.79 -8.03
N LEU A 366 -11.19 -11.31 -7.17
CA LEU A 366 -11.39 -12.56 -6.44
C LEU A 366 -12.12 -12.25 -5.13
N LYS A 367 -13.12 -13.04 -4.76
CA LYS A 367 -13.80 -12.93 -3.46
C LYS A 367 -13.88 -14.26 -2.74
N SER A 368 -13.47 -14.27 -1.48
CA SER A 368 -13.69 -15.40 -0.59
C SER A 368 -15.18 -15.56 -0.24
N PRO A 369 -15.60 -16.71 0.29
CA PRO A 369 -17.00 -16.93 0.72
C PRO A 369 -17.52 -15.92 1.75
N TRP A 370 -16.61 -15.21 2.44
CA TRP A 370 -16.92 -14.24 3.49
C TRP A 370 -16.77 -12.78 3.02
N GLY A 371 -16.59 -12.58 1.70
CA GLY A 371 -16.51 -11.26 1.08
C GLY A 371 -15.13 -10.61 1.12
N GLY A 372 -14.08 -11.33 1.56
CA GLY A 372 -12.70 -10.85 1.50
C GLY A 372 -12.27 -10.77 0.04
N GLN A 373 -11.72 -9.63 -0.39
CA GLN A 373 -11.43 -9.35 -1.79
C GLN A 373 -9.92 -9.39 -2.05
N HIS A 374 -9.54 -9.81 -3.25
CA HIS A 374 -8.20 -9.65 -3.80
C HIS A 374 -8.32 -9.24 -5.26
N ASN A 375 -7.70 -8.12 -5.65
CA ASN A 375 -7.78 -7.58 -7.01
C ASN A 375 -6.51 -7.96 -7.79
N VAL A 376 -6.68 -8.72 -8.88
CA VAL A 376 -5.60 -9.04 -9.81
C VAL A 376 -5.63 -8.05 -10.98
N MET A 377 -4.79 -7.02 -10.92
CA MET A 377 -4.80 -5.90 -11.88
C MET A 377 -4.13 -6.26 -13.19
N PHE A 378 -4.71 -5.81 -14.31
CA PHE A 378 -4.10 -5.83 -15.63
C PHE A 378 -4.62 -4.64 -16.48
N VAL A 379 -3.86 -4.29 -17.51
CA VAL A 379 -4.22 -3.28 -18.50
C VAL A 379 -4.79 -3.96 -19.74
N VAL A 380 -5.89 -3.41 -20.25
CA VAL A 380 -6.43 -3.75 -21.55
C VAL A 380 -5.96 -2.66 -22.51
N LYS A 381 -5.05 -2.99 -23.43
CA LYS A 381 -4.47 -2.08 -24.42
C LYS A 381 -5.17 -2.25 -25.78
N PRO A 382 -5.23 -1.21 -26.62
CA PRO A 382 -5.85 -1.35 -27.93
C PRO A 382 -4.92 -2.10 -28.90
N ALA A 383 -5.50 -2.78 -29.89
CA ALA A 383 -4.73 -3.44 -30.96
C ALA A 383 -4.05 -2.45 -31.91
N VAL A 384 -4.72 -1.34 -32.16
CA VAL A 384 -4.22 -0.17 -32.89
C VAL A 384 -4.66 1.08 -32.14
N PRO A 385 -3.88 2.17 -32.13
CA PRO A 385 -4.28 3.42 -31.49
C PRO A 385 -5.72 3.83 -31.85
N GLN A 386 -6.56 4.02 -30.83
CA GLN A 386 -7.98 4.41 -30.97
C GLN A 386 -8.24 5.84 -30.52
N GLN A 387 -7.34 6.41 -29.71
CA GLN A 387 -7.47 7.73 -29.11
C GLN A 387 -6.28 8.63 -29.43
N GLN A 388 -6.42 9.93 -29.15
CA GLN A 388 -5.33 10.90 -29.36
C GLN A 388 -4.34 10.98 -28.19
N ILE A 389 -4.70 10.40 -27.04
CA ILE A 389 -3.91 10.42 -25.81
C ILE A 389 -3.55 8.99 -25.42
N ALA A 390 -2.27 8.73 -25.20
CA ALA A 390 -1.78 7.53 -24.53
C ALA A 390 -1.50 7.85 -23.06
N VAL A 391 -1.91 6.98 -22.15
CA VAL A 391 -1.59 7.06 -20.71
C VAL A 391 -0.73 5.87 -20.33
N LEU A 392 0.42 6.14 -19.72
CA LEU A 392 1.34 5.12 -19.25
C LEU A 392 1.07 4.79 -17.78
N LEU A 393 0.73 3.54 -17.49
CA LEU A 393 0.61 3.02 -16.13
C LEU A 393 2.00 2.54 -15.64
N PRO A 394 2.53 3.08 -14.53
CA PRO A 394 3.90 2.84 -14.07
C PRO A 394 4.04 1.51 -13.30
N THR A 395 3.74 0.41 -13.99
CA THR A 395 3.89 -0.98 -13.53
C THR A 395 5.26 -1.35 -12.99
N ASN A 396 6.35 -0.74 -13.46
CA ASN A 396 7.69 -0.94 -12.93
C ASN A 396 7.82 -0.36 -11.52
N THR A 397 7.28 0.84 -11.30
CA THR A 397 7.18 1.43 -9.96
C THR A 397 6.32 0.54 -9.06
N TYR A 398 5.18 0.06 -9.54
CA TYR A 398 4.35 -0.85 -8.73
C TYR A 398 5.12 -2.09 -8.29
N ASN A 399 5.93 -2.67 -9.17
CA ASN A 399 6.76 -3.82 -8.83
C ASN A 399 7.90 -3.46 -7.85
N ALA A 400 8.51 -2.28 -7.99
CA ALA A 400 9.58 -1.80 -7.11
C ALA A 400 9.13 -1.67 -5.65
N TYR A 401 7.86 -1.27 -5.43
CA TYR A 401 7.25 -1.08 -4.11
C TYR A 401 6.35 -2.25 -3.66
N ASN A 402 6.29 -3.34 -4.43
CA ASN A 402 5.51 -4.51 -4.06
C ASN A 402 6.23 -5.34 -2.98
N LEU A 403 5.81 -5.17 -1.73
CA LEU A 403 6.33 -5.87 -0.54
C LEU A 403 5.74 -7.29 -0.35
N TRP A 404 4.99 -7.82 -1.32
CA TRP A 404 4.54 -9.21 -1.28
C TRP A 404 5.72 -10.16 -1.12
N GLY A 405 5.58 -11.18 -0.26
CA GLY A 405 6.71 -12.07 0.04
C GLY A 405 7.77 -11.43 0.94
N GLY A 406 7.55 -10.18 1.40
CA GLY A 406 8.33 -9.49 2.43
C GLY A 406 9.42 -8.57 1.91
N HIS A 407 9.75 -8.59 0.62
CA HIS A 407 10.89 -7.85 0.08
C HIS A 407 10.50 -7.08 -1.18
N ASP A 408 11.07 -5.89 -1.28
CA ASP A 408 10.91 -4.94 -2.38
C ASP A 408 12.25 -4.24 -2.68
N GLN A 409 12.27 -3.31 -3.64
CA GLN A 409 13.49 -2.61 -4.06
C GLN A 409 14.12 -1.75 -2.95
N TYR A 410 13.36 -1.40 -1.91
CA TYR A 410 13.79 -0.54 -0.81
C TYR A 410 14.10 -1.30 0.48
N THR A 411 13.84 -2.60 0.51
CA THR A 411 14.10 -3.44 1.68
C THR A 411 15.59 -3.36 2.07
N PRO A 412 15.94 -3.09 3.34
CA PRO A 412 17.34 -3.02 3.75
C PRO A 412 18.09 -4.36 3.56
N GLY A 413 19.42 -4.29 3.44
CA GLY A 413 20.27 -5.46 3.19
C GLY A 413 20.72 -5.59 1.74
N GLN A 414 21.35 -6.72 1.41
CA GLN A 414 21.84 -7.00 0.05
C GLN A 414 22.70 -5.86 -0.54
N ILE A 415 23.58 -5.29 0.28
CA ILE A 415 24.54 -4.28 -0.18
C ILE A 415 25.44 -4.92 -1.22
N GLY A 416 25.70 -4.22 -2.33
CA GLY A 416 26.52 -4.75 -3.42
C GLY A 416 25.78 -5.68 -4.38
N VAL A 417 24.47 -5.89 -4.20
CA VAL A 417 23.69 -6.86 -4.97
C VAL A 417 22.73 -6.16 -5.91
N GLN A 418 22.76 -6.57 -7.19
CA GLN A 418 21.72 -6.25 -8.16
C GLN A 418 20.44 -7.01 -7.82
N ARG A 419 19.31 -6.31 -7.73
CA ARG A 419 18.06 -6.89 -7.25
C ARG A 419 17.17 -7.26 -8.41
N THR A 420 16.57 -8.45 -8.38
CA THR A 420 15.62 -8.89 -9.40
C THR A 420 14.31 -9.25 -8.73
N PHE A 421 13.23 -8.59 -9.14
CA PHE A 421 11.88 -8.88 -8.67
C PHE A 421 10.97 -9.27 -9.82
N THR A 422 10.35 -10.44 -9.69
CA THR A 422 9.41 -10.96 -10.69
C THR A 422 8.14 -10.13 -10.80
N LEU A 423 7.58 -10.08 -12.00
CA LEU A 423 6.22 -9.61 -12.30
C LEU A 423 5.18 -10.73 -12.11
N GLN A 424 5.61 -12.00 -12.00
CA GLN A 424 4.77 -13.19 -11.79
C GLN A 424 4.52 -13.46 -10.30
N ARG A 425 4.04 -12.43 -9.60
CA ARG A 425 3.68 -12.48 -8.19
C ARG A 425 2.45 -11.62 -7.91
N PRO A 426 1.67 -11.91 -6.85
CA PRO A 426 0.50 -11.11 -6.51
C PRO A 426 0.77 -9.61 -6.54
N ASN A 427 -0.04 -8.90 -7.31
CA ASN A 427 -0.04 -7.44 -7.32
C ASN A 427 -0.49 -6.98 -5.94
N MET A 428 0.28 -6.09 -5.32
CA MET A 428 -0.08 -5.46 -4.04
C MET A 428 0.07 -3.95 -4.18
N GLY A 429 -0.75 -3.20 -3.45
CA GLY A 429 -0.49 -1.79 -3.22
C GLY A 429 0.63 -1.61 -2.18
N ILE A 430 0.67 -0.41 -1.60
CA ILE A 430 1.55 -0.04 -0.48
C ILE A 430 1.34 -0.87 0.81
N ASP A 431 0.25 -1.63 0.88
CA ASP A 431 -0.05 -2.53 2.00
C ASP A 431 0.22 -3.98 1.61
N LYS A 432 0.50 -4.81 2.61
CA LYS A 432 0.85 -6.22 2.50
C LYS A 432 -0.37 -7.12 2.25
N VAL A 433 -1.56 -6.55 2.03
CA VAL A 433 -2.84 -7.29 2.05
C VAL A 433 -3.61 -7.28 0.73
N GLU A 434 -3.66 -6.17 -0.03
CA GLU A 434 -4.37 -6.13 -1.32
C GLU A 434 -3.87 -5.04 -2.28
N THR A 435 -4.16 -5.18 -3.58
CA THR A 435 -4.14 -4.04 -4.52
C THR A 435 -5.37 -3.19 -4.33
N PHE A 436 -5.14 -1.95 -3.91
CA PHE A 436 -6.19 -1.01 -3.60
C PHE A 436 -6.78 -0.36 -4.86
N VAL A 437 -8.10 -0.52 -5.01
CA VAL A 437 -8.88 0.08 -6.10
C VAL A 437 -9.92 1.08 -5.60
N SER A 438 -9.91 1.35 -4.30
CA SER A 438 -10.77 2.29 -3.58
C SER A 438 -9.98 2.97 -2.47
N ALA A 439 -10.47 4.10 -1.94
CA ALA A 439 -9.82 4.81 -0.85
C ALA A 439 -9.57 3.90 0.36
N THR A 440 -8.40 4.05 0.97
CA THR A 440 -7.90 3.13 2.00
C THR A 440 -7.48 3.81 3.28
N GLY A 441 -7.47 5.15 3.35
CA GLY A 441 -6.94 5.87 4.50
C GLY A 441 -5.43 5.80 4.68
N PHE A 442 -4.71 5.31 3.67
CA PHE A 442 -3.25 5.36 3.60
C PHE A 442 -2.82 6.33 2.51
N LEU A 443 -1.67 6.97 2.72
CA LEU A 443 -0.97 7.69 1.64
C LEU A 443 -0.57 6.68 0.57
N ASP A 444 -1.09 6.83 -0.66
CA ASP A 444 -0.83 5.93 -1.79
C ASP A 444 -0.05 6.64 -2.89
N HIS A 445 0.92 5.97 -3.50
CA HIS A 445 1.65 6.48 -4.66
C HIS A 445 1.64 5.46 -5.81
N LEU A 446 0.82 4.41 -5.70
CA LEU A 446 0.73 3.32 -6.66
C LEU A 446 -0.62 3.39 -7.39
N LEU A 447 -1.27 2.25 -7.61
CA LEU A 447 -2.46 2.15 -8.44
C LEU A 447 -3.59 3.09 -8.01
N TYR A 448 -3.86 3.25 -6.71
CA TYR A 448 -5.02 4.04 -6.30
C TYR A 448 -4.83 5.52 -6.63
N SER A 449 -3.62 6.06 -6.44
CA SER A 449 -3.28 7.42 -6.85
C SER A 449 -3.44 7.64 -8.35
N ASP A 450 -3.06 6.67 -9.17
CA ASP A 450 -3.27 6.74 -10.62
C ASP A 450 -4.75 6.65 -10.98
N LEU A 451 -5.53 5.80 -10.28
CA LEU A 451 -6.98 5.71 -10.49
C LEU A 451 -7.71 7.03 -10.21
N LEU A 452 -7.18 7.91 -9.35
CA LEU A 452 -7.75 9.26 -9.16
C LEU A 452 -7.69 10.08 -10.46
N LEU A 453 -6.58 9.97 -11.21
CA LEU A 453 -6.44 10.60 -12.53
C LEU A 453 -7.35 9.93 -13.56
N PHE A 454 -7.27 8.60 -13.72
CA PHE A 454 -8.05 7.87 -14.72
C PHE A 454 -9.57 8.07 -14.58
N ARG A 455 -10.07 8.04 -13.33
CA ARG A 455 -11.50 8.27 -13.04
C ARG A 455 -11.91 9.68 -13.36
N TRP A 456 -11.08 10.66 -13.02
CA TRP A 456 -11.35 12.05 -13.36
C TRP A 456 -11.35 12.25 -14.89
N MET A 457 -10.33 11.77 -15.61
CA MET A 457 -10.26 11.85 -17.07
C MET A 457 -11.53 11.27 -17.73
N THR A 458 -11.93 10.07 -17.29
CA THR A 458 -13.14 9.40 -17.81
C THR A 458 -14.41 10.21 -17.48
N SER A 459 -14.55 10.73 -16.27
CA SER A 459 -15.69 11.57 -15.88
C SER A 459 -15.75 12.91 -16.62
N ALA A 460 -14.60 13.43 -17.04
CA ALA A 460 -14.46 14.66 -17.80
C ALA A 460 -14.63 14.44 -19.32
N GLY A 461 -14.88 13.21 -19.77
CA GLY A 461 -15.01 12.87 -21.20
C GLY A 461 -13.69 12.85 -21.97
N ILE A 462 -12.55 12.81 -21.28
CA ILE A 462 -11.22 12.71 -21.89
C ILE A 462 -11.00 11.25 -22.26
N SER A 463 -10.93 10.96 -23.56
CA SER A 463 -10.70 9.61 -24.06
C SER A 463 -9.21 9.33 -24.19
N PHE A 464 -8.79 8.12 -23.82
CA PHE A 464 -7.39 7.72 -23.80
C PHE A 464 -7.23 6.22 -24.05
N ASP A 465 -6.07 5.86 -24.59
CA ASP A 465 -5.56 4.49 -24.59
C ASP A 465 -4.55 4.30 -23.46
N CYS A 466 -4.41 3.09 -22.96
CA CYS A 466 -3.64 2.79 -21.75
C CYS A 466 -2.63 1.68 -22.03
N TYR A 467 -1.41 1.88 -21.55
CA TYR A 467 -0.27 1.01 -21.78
C TYR A 467 0.52 0.84 -20.47
N THR A 468 1.27 -0.25 -20.37
CA THR A 468 2.22 -0.50 -19.28
C THR A 468 3.64 -0.08 -19.67
N ASP A 469 4.56 0.00 -18.71
CA ASP A 469 5.98 0.26 -19.00
C ASP A 469 6.59 -0.80 -19.91
N ASN A 470 6.13 -2.05 -19.82
CA ASN A 470 6.62 -3.13 -20.67
C ASN A 470 6.16 -2.96 -22.13
N ASP A 471 4.95 -2.43 -22.35
CA ASP A 471 4.49 -2.09 -23.69
C ASP A 471 5.35 -0.94 -24.27
N LEU A 472 5.63 0.10 -23.48
CA LEU A 472 6.50 1.19 -23.91
C LEU A 472 7.94 0.72 -24.18
N HIS A 473 8.46 -0.21 -23.39
CA HIS A 473 9.77 -0.82 -23.62
C HIS A 473 9.82 -1.65 -24.91
N THR A 474 8.83 -2.53 -25.11
CA THR A 474 8.90 -3.57 -26.14
C THR A 474 8.56 -3.07 -27.54
N ASN A 475 7.58 -2.18 -27.66
CA ASN A 475 7.07 -1.75 -28.96
C ASN A 475 6.62 -0.28 -29.00
N GLY A 476 7.12 0.55 -28.07
CA GLY A 476 6.78 1.97 -27.98
C GLY A 476 6.99 2.75 -29.26
N ASP A 477 8.06 2.45 -30.00
CA ASP A 477 8.39 3.02 -31.30
C ASP A 477 7.30 2.82 -32.36
N SER A 478 6.53 1.73 -32.27
CA SER A 478 5.48 1.39 -33.24
C SER A 478 4.17 2.14 -33.00
N TRP A 479 3.76 2.31 -31.74
CA TRP A 479 2.43 2.86 -31.41
C TRP A 479 2.48 4.31 -30.93
N LEU A 480 3.51 4.70 -30.17
CA LEU A 480 3.58 6.03 -29.54
C LEU A 480 3.57 7.19 -30.55
N PRO A 481 4.22 7.11 -31.72
CA PRO A 481 4.18 8.19 -32.72
C PRO A 481 2.78 8.52 -33.26
N ASN A 482 1.79 7.65 -33.07
CA ASN A 482 0.42 7.86 -33.56
C ASN A 482 -0.45 8.68 -32.59
N TYR A 483 0.07 9.00 -31.40
CA TYR A 483 -0.63 9.80 -30.40
C TYR A 483 -0.21 11.27 -30.48
N ARG A 484 -1.10 12.18 -30.06
CA ARG A 484 -0.75 13.60 -29.89
C ARG A 484 -0.05 13.85 -28.55
N ALA A 485 -0.43 13.10 -27.52
CA ALA A 485 0.10 13.27 -26.18
C ALA A 485 0.34 11.96 -25.43
N LEU A 486 1.39 11.96 -24.62
CA LEU A 486 1.71 10.93 -23.63
C LEU A 486 1.51 11.49 -22.22
N VAL A 487 0.73 10.78 -21.42
CA VAL A 487 0.54 11.09 -19.99
C VAL A 487 1.41 10.18 -19.15
N LEU A 488 2.22 10.79 -18.29
CA LEU A 488 2.91 10.14 -17.18
C LEU A 488 2.12 10.42 -15.90
N THR A 489 1.79 9.37 -15.16
CA THR A 489 0.83 9.44 -14.04
C THR A 489 1.52 9.85 -12.73
N SER A 490 1.02 9.44 -11.55
CA SER A 490 1.43 9.96 -10.25
C SER A 490 2.89 9.70 -9.86
N HIS A 491 3.43 8.51 -10.16
CA HIS A 491 4.79 8.14 -9.73
C HIS A 491 5.53 7.24 -10.75
N PRO A 492 5.89 7.78 -11.92
CA PRO A 492 6.56 7.05 -12.99
C PRO A 492 8.09 6.98 -12.78
N GLU A 493 8.54 6.47 -11.62
CA GLU A 493 9.93 6.51 -11.15
C GLU A 493 10.91 5.61 -11.94
N TYR A 494 10.47 4.42 -12.36
CA TYR A 494 11.36 3.37 -12.88
C TYR A 494 11.21 3.13 -14.39
N PHE A 495 12.25 3.44 -15.16
CA PHE A 495 12.24 3.37 -16.62
C PHE A 495 13.35 2.47 -17.16
N THR A 496 13.09 1.74 -18.24
CA THR A 496 14.17 1.15 -19.04
C THR A 496 14.78 2.20 -19.95
N GLN A 497 16.03 1.98 -20.39
CA GLN A 497 16.64 2.84 -21.41
C GLN A 497 15.78 2.90 -22.68
N SER A 498 15.32 1.75 -23.19
CA SER A 498 14.48 1.70 -24.40
C SER A 498 13.17 2.46 -24.24
N ALA A 499 12.51 2.38 -23.07
CA ALA A 499 11.30 3.16 -22.81
C ALA A 499 11.59 4.67 -22.81
N ARG A 500 12.70 5.10 -22.20
CA ARG A 500 13.15 6.49 -22.23
C ARG A 500 13.44 6.96 -23.66
N ASP A 501 14.15 6.15 -24.45
CA ASP A 501 14.49 6.47 -25.84
C ASP A 501 13.23 6.66 -26.70
N ASN A 502 12.21 5.82 -26.50
CA ASN A 502 10.91 5.96 -27.16
C ASN A 502 10.20 7.27 -26.79
N VAL A 503 10.26 7.70 -25.53
CA VAL A 503 9.70 9.00 -25.10
C VAL A 503 10.48 10.18 -25.70
N VAL A 504 11.81 10.08 -25.78
CA VAL A 504 12.66 11.09 -26.43
C VAL A 504 12.34 11.19 -27.92
N ALA A 505 12.22 10.06 -28.62
CA ALA A 505 11.86 10.04 -30.04
C ALA A 505 10.48 10.66 -30.27
N PHE A 506 9.49 10.32 -29.43
CA PHE A 506 8.15 10.92 -29.47
C PHE A 506 8.18 12.44 -29.29
N GLN A 507 8.90 12.93 -28.27
CA GLN A 507 9.04 14.37 -28.04
C GLN A 507 9.74 15.07 -29.21
N ASN A 508 10.79 14.46 -29.78
CA ASN A 508 11.52 15.01 -30.94
C ASN A 508 10.68 15.02 -32.22
N ALA A 509 9.63 14.20 -32.30
CA ALA A 509 8.66 14.20 -33.39
C ALA A 509 7.49 15.19 -33.20
N GLY A 510 7.52 16.04 -32.15
CA GLY A 510 6.48 17.02 -31.85
C GLY A 510 5.44 16.53 -30.83
N GLY A 511 5.67 15.36 -30.22
CA GLY A 511 4.81 14.81 -29.19
C GLY A 511 4.72 15.69 -27.94
N ARG A 512 3.54 15.70 -27.32
CA ARG A 512 3.26 16.48 -26.10
C ARG A 512 3.30 15.58 -24.87
N ILE A 513 3.95 16.01 -23.79
CA ILE A 513 4.06 15.22 -22.56
C ILE A 513 3.30 15.91 -21.43
N ILE A 514 2.47 15.15 -20.73
CA ILE A 514 1.74 15.60 -19.54
C ILE A 514 2.20 14.75 -18.36
N ASN A 515 3.08 15.27 -17.52
CA ASN A 515 3.48 14.64 -16.26
C ASN A 515 2.60 15.17 -15.12
N THR A 516 1.73 14.32 -14.59
CA THR A 516 0.81 14.70 -13.50
C THR A 516 1.35 14.34 -12.11
N GLY A 517 2.52 13.70 -12.06
CA GLY A 517 3.17 13.21 -10.86
C GLY A 517 4.45 13.93 -10.49
N GLY A 518 5.28 13.26 -9.69
CA GLY A 518 6.63 13.66 -9.32
C GLY A 518 7.59 12.47 -9.34
N ASN A 519 8.88 12.73 -9.17
CA ASN A 519 9.95 11.72 -9.22
C ASN A 519 9.85 10.82 -10.47
N GLY A 520 9.58 11.43 -11.62
CA GLY A 520 9.37 10.71 -12.87
C GLY A 520 10.67 10.47 -13.65
N ILE A 521 10.84 9.28 -14.24
CA ILE A 521 11.98 8.87 -15.08
C ILE A 521 13.31 8.90 -14.30
N PHE A 522 13.27 8.65 -12.99
CA PHE A 522 14.40 8.84 -12.09
C PHE A 522 15.42 7.68 -12.15
N GLU A 523 14.96 6.44 -11.92
CA GLU A 523 15.82 5.26 -11.90
C GLU A 523 15.70 4.40 -13.16
N ARG A 524 16.86 3.95 -13.63
CA ARG A 524 17.02 3.00 -14.72
C ARG A 524 16.84 1.58 -14.22
N VAL A 525 16.06 0.80 -14.97
CA VAL A 525 15.86 -0.63 -14.78
C VAL A 525 16.05 -1.40 -16.07
N GLN A 526 16.13 -2.71 -15.95
CA GLN A 526 16.17 -3.64 -17.08
C GLN A 526 15.12 -4.72 -16.86
N TYR A 527 14.59 -5.29 -17.93
CA TYR A 527 13.84 -6.55 -17.83
C TYR A 527 14.79 -7.73 -17.93
N THR A 528 14.43 -8.85 -17.33
CA THR A 528 15.05 -10.14 -17.67
C THR A 528 14.79 -10.45 -19.16
N PRO A 529 15.63 -11.27 -19.82
CA PRO A 529 15.46 -11.56 -21.25
C PRO A 529 14.11 -12.14 -21.64
N ASP A 530 13.43 -12.83 -20.72
CA ASP A 530 12.09 -13.41 -20.89
C ASP A 530 10.95 -12.44 -20.52
N GLY A 531 11.27 -11.23 -20.04
CA GLY A 531 10.30 -10.21 -19.66
C GLY A 531 9.52 -10.49 -18.37
N THR A 532 9.86 -11.54 -17.62
CA THR A 532 9.08 -11.98 -16.45
C THR A 532 9.49 -11.29 -15.15
N ALA A 533 10.62 -10.58 -15.12
CA ALA A 533 11.11 -9.87 -13.95
C ALA A 533 11.80 -8.53 -14.31
N VAL A 534 11.86 -7.65 -13.32
CA VAL A 534 12.57 -6.37 -13.39
C VAL A 534 13.85 -6.46 -12.57
N ILE A 535 14.96 -6.12 -13.21
CA ILE A 535 16.28 -5.99 -12.63
C ILE A 535 16.49 -4.53 -12.25
N PHE A 536 16.67 -4.30 -10.96
CA PHE A 536 16.92 -3.01 -10.34
C PHE A 536 18.37 -2.91 -9.92
N ARG A 537 18.88 -1.68 -9.91
CA ARG A 537 20.26 -1.33 -9.53
C ARG A 537 21.28 -1.81 -10.54
N ARG A 538 22.46 -1.21 -10.46
CA ARG A 538 23.63 -1.64 -11.23
C ARG A 538 24.16 -2.97 -10.69
N SER A 539 25.09 -3.58 -11.42
CA SER A 539 25.75 -4.83 -11.01
C SER A 539 26.50 -4.74 -9.67
N ASP A 540 26.91 -3.54 -9.27
CA ASP A 540 27.51 -3.22 -7.97
C ASP A 540 26.48 -2.95 -6.85
N GLY A 541 25.18 -3.11 -7.14
CA GLY A 541 24.09 -2.90 -6.20
C GLY A 541 23.81 -1.45 -5.81
N VAL A 542 24.42 -0.47 -6.49
CA VAL A 542 24.10 0.95 -6.34
C VAL A 542 22.89 1.30 -7.20
N ARG A 543 22.06 2.26 -6.73
CA ARG A 543 20.95 2.81 -7.52
C ARG A 543 21.46 3.28 -8.89
N ASP A 544 20.69 3.02 -9.93
CA ASP A 544 21.06 3.39 -11.29
C ASP A 544 20.23 4.61 -11.70
N VAL A 545 20.68 5.81 -11.35
CA VAL A 545 19.92 7.05 -11.59
C VAL A 545 20.30 7.59 -12.97
N PHE A 546 19.30 7.89 -13.82
CA PHE A 546 19.55 8.39 -15.18
C PHE A 546 20.42 9.65 -15.21
N ARG A 547 20.24 10.54 -14.24
CA ARG A 547 21.03 11.77 -14.14
C ARG A 547 22.52 11.51 -13.94
N ASP A 548 22.91 10.42 -13.29
CA ASP A 548 24.32 10.10 -13.02
C ASP A 548 25.09 9.74 -14.30
N SER A 549 24.38 9.37 -15.38
CA SER A 549 24.94 9.13 -16.71
C SER A 549 24.71 10.28 -17.69
N GLY A 550 24.32 11.46 -17.21
CA GLY A 550 24.06 12.63 -18.06
C GLY A 550 22.69 12.62 -18.75
N GLU A 551 21.79 11.72 -18.37
CA GLU A 551 20.45 11.54 -18.97
C GLU A 551 19.32 12.02 -18.05
N SER A 552 19.57 13.12 -17.35
CA SER A 552 18.63 13.76 -16.40
C SER A 552 17.18 13.79 -16.90
N GLU A 553 16.25 13.56 -15.98
CA GLU A 553 14.79 13.64 -16.17
C GLU A 553 14.40 14.99 -16.77
N SER A 554 15.13 16.04 -16.38
CA SER A 554 14.95 17.41 -16.85
C SER A 554 15.14 17.59 -18.36
N GLN A 555 15.83 16.68 -19.06
CA GLN A 555 15.92 16.73 -20.52
C GLN A 555 14.56 16.51 -21.17
N ILE A 556 13.77 15.60 -20.60
CA ILE A 556 12.42 15.29 -21.07
C ILE A 556 11.42 16.24 -20.42
N LEU A 557 11.44 16.35 -19.08
CA LEU A 557 10.39 16.99 -18.28
C LEU A 557 10.62 18.47 -17.99
N GLY A 558 11.84 18.99 -18.17
CA GLY A 558 12.24 20.33 -17.72
C GLY A 558 12.49 20.44 -16.21
N VAL A 559 12.05 19.46 -15.42
CA VAL A 559 12.24 19.36 -13.97
C VAL A 559 12.92 18.03 -13.63
N ALA A 560 13.51 17.94 -12.43
CA ALA A 560 14.07 16.71 -11.88
C ALA A 560 13.73 16.57 -10.41
N HIS A 561 13.82 15.34 -9.88
CA HIS A 561 13.53 15.04 -8.48
C HIS A 561 14.31 15.94 -7.52
N PHE A 562 13.57 16.54 -6.59
CA PHE A 562 14.09 17.48 -5.60
C PHE A 562 14.00 16.90 -4.18
N ALA A 563 15.07 16.21 -3.79
CA ALA A 563 15.21 15.50 -2.52
C ALA A 563 14.90 16.32 -1.25
N PRO A 564 15.21 17.64 -1.15
CA PRO A 564 14.94 18.40 0.08
C PRO A 564 13.48 18.42 0.52
N SER A 565 12.53 18.27 -0.40
CA SER A 565 11.09 18.30 -0.09
C SER A 565 10.46 16.93 0.16
N ASN A 566 11.27 15.89 0.39
CA ASN A 566 10.76 14.56 0.72
C ASN A 566 9.88 14.58 1.98
N PHE A 567 8.69 13.98 1.90
CA PHE A 567 7.67 13.95 2.96
C PHE A 567 7.22 15.32 3.48
N THR A 568 7.35 16.37 2.68
CA THR A 568 6.73 17.69 2.93
C THR A 568 5.42 17.80 2.16
N PHE A 569 4.46 18.60 2.64
CA PHE A 569 3.16 18.76 1.98
C PHE A 569 2.67 20.21 2.11
N ALA A 570 2.35 20.87 1.00
CA ALA A 570 1.86 22.24 0.95
C ALA A 570 0.92 22.49 -0.24
N SER A 571 0.22 23.63 -0.21
CA SER A 571 -0.51 24.16 -1.35
C SER A 571 0.45 24.70 -2.42
N TYR A 572 -0.05 24.89 -3.64
CA TYR A 572 0.63 25.67 -4.68
C TYR A 572 0.23 27.14 -4.60
N GLU A 573 1.12 28.04 -5.03
CA GLU A 573 0.85 29.45 -5.30
C GLU A 573 1.12 29.76 -6.77
N VAL A 574 0.19 30.44 -7.45
CA VAL A 574 0.37 30.87 -8.85
C VAL A 574 1.46 31.93 -8.94
N ARG A 575 2.46 31.68 -9.79
CA ARG A 575 3.60 32.58 -10.00
C ARG A 575 3.49 33.40 -11.28
N ASN A 576 2.92 32.83 -12.35
CA ASN A 576 2.73 33.52 -13.63
C ASN A 576 1.39 33.16 -14.25
N ASP A 577 0.82 34.09 -15.02
CA ASP A 577 -0.37 33.83 -15.82
C ASP A 577 -0.05 32.87 -16.99
N HIS A 578 -1.02 32.06 -17.39
CA HIS A 578 -0.89 31.09 -18.47
C HIS A 578 -2.28 30.68 -18.98
N PRO A 579 -2.47 30.37 -20.28
CA PRO A 579 -3.75 29.88 -20.80
C PRO A 579 -4.33 28.68 -20.04
N PHE A 580 -3.49 27.87 -19.41
CA PHE A 580 -3.95 26.74 -18.58
C PHE A 580 -4.73 27.18 -17.33
N LEU A 581 -4.61 28.44 -16.89
CA LEU A 581 -5.38 28.99 -15.77
C LEU A 581 -6.77 29.49 -16.20
N GLU A 582 -7.11 29.49 -17.49
CA GLU A 582 -8.37 30.05 -17.98
C GLU A 582 -9.61 29.35 -17.37
N GLY A 583 -10.49 30.15 -16.76
CA GLY A 583 -11.71 29.66 -16.11
C GLY A 583 -11.48 28.92 -14.79
N THR A 584 -10.25 28.85 -14.28
CA THR A 584 -9.95 28.29 -12.95
C THR A 584 -10.34 29.24 -11.82
N GLY A 585 -10.42 30.55 -12.11
CA GLY A 585 -10.56 31.61 -11.11
C GLY A 585 -9.26 31.98 -10.40
N LEU A 586 -8.13 31.35 -10.77
CA LEU A 586 -6.82 31.63 -10.21
C LEU A 586 -6.13 32.77 -10.97
N SER A 587 -5.45 33.63 -10.22
CA SER A 587 -4.55 34.69 -10.70
C SER A 587 -3.21 34.63 -9.96
N VAL A 588 -2.20 35.37 -10.43
CA VAL A 588 -0.89 35.47 -9.74
C VAL A 588 -1.08 35.78 -8.25
N GLY A 589 -0.46 34.99 -7.38
CA GLY A 589 -0.59 35.04 -5.92
C GLY A 589 -1.72 34.18 -5.34
N SER A 590 -2.57 33.57 -6.17
CA SER A 590 -3.61 32.64 -5.70
C SER A 590 -3.01 31.36 -5.14
N VAL A 591 -3.49 30.93 -3.97
CA VAL A 591 -3.08 29.67 -3.32
C VAL A 591 -4.16 28.60 -3.52
N PHE A 592 -3.77 27.40 -3.96
CA PHE A 592 -4.71 26.31 -4.26
C PHE A 592 -4.14 24.92 -3.93
N GLY A 593 -5.02 23.91 -3.90
CA GLY A 593 -4.60 22.53 -3.62
C GLY A 593 -4.34 22.22 -2.13
N ALA A 594 -4.98 22.93 -1.21
CA ALA A 594 -4.80 22.74 0.24
C ALA A 594 -5.34 21.40 0.78
N SER A 595 -6.19 20.69 0.03
CA SER A 595 -6.75 19.39 0.42
C SER A 595 -6.69 18.39 -0.73
N ALA A 596 -6.15 17.21 -0.44
CA ALA A 596 -6.01 16.10 -1.37
C ALA A 596 -5.97 14.78 -0.59
N TYR A 597 -6.18 13.66 -1.29
CA TYR A 597 -6.14 12.31 -0.70
C TYR A 597 -4.83 12.03 0.05
N ASN A 598 -3.69 12.43 -0.53
CA ASN A 598 -2.36 12.25 0.06
C ASN A 598 -1.88 13.43 0.93
N GLY A 599 -2.79 14.31 1.37
CA GLY A 599 -2.41 15.62 1.91
C GLY A 599 -2.29 16.69 0.81
N PRO A 600 -1.93 17.94 1.13
CA PRO A 600 -1.87 19.05 0.16
C PRO A 600 -1.13 18.73 -1.16
N ALA A 601 -1.56 19.37 -2.25
CA ALA A 601 -1.27 18.96 -3.62
C ALA A 601 0.21 19.03 -4.04
N SER A 602 1.04 19.84 -3.38
CA SER A 602 2.50 19.86 -3.59
C SER A 602 3.18 19.09 -2.45
N GLY A 603 3.58 17.84 -2.67
CA GLY A 603 4.21 17.10 -1.60
C GLY A 603 4.51 15.64 -1.85
N TRP A 604 4.97 15.02 -0.76
CA TRP A 604 5.60 13.71 -0.68
C TRP A 604 6.94 13.66 -1.40
N GLU A 605 6.93 13.72 -2.72
CA GLU A 605 8.13 13.94 -3.53
C GLU A 605 7.75 14.94 -4.61
N VAL A 606 8.66 15.87 -4.88
CA VAL A 606 8.41 16.98 -5.81
C VAL A 606 9.58 17.13 -6.76
N ASP A 607 9.30 17.70 -7.93
CA ASP A 607 10.31 17.97 -8.95
C ASP A 607 10.49 19.49 -9.13
N ARG A 608 11.73 19.91 -9.40
CA ARG A 608 12.09 21.31 -9.63
C ARG A 608 13.08 21.41 -10.80
N ARG A 609 13.13 22.57 -11.44
CA ARG A 609 14.17 22.88 -12.42
C ARG A 609 15.55 22.86 -11.77
N ILE A 610 16.53 22.26 -12.43
CA ILE A 610 17.95 22.25 -12.02
C ILE A 610 18.76 23.44 -12.59
N GLY A 611 18.12 24.31 -13.36
CA GLY A 611 18.71 25.46 -14.03
C GLY A 611 17.69 26.17 -14.93
N ALA A 612 18.15 27.14 -15.71
CA ALA A 612 17.28 27.83 -16.67
C ALA A 612 16.80 26.86 -17.75
N VAL A 613 15.48 26.84 -18.00
CA VAL A 613 14.86 26.06 -19.08
C VAL A 613 14.32 27.05 -20.12
N PRO A 614 14.90 27.11 -21.33
CA PRO A 614 14.51 28.09 -22.35
C PRO A 614 13.01 28.07 -22.66
N GLY A 615 12.37 29.25 -22.62
CA GLY A 615 10.96 29.42 -22.93
C GLY A 615 9.98 28.84 -21.91
N ALA A 616 10.46 28.20 -20.83
CA ALA A 616 9.58 27.60 -19.84
C ALA A 616 8.86 28.65 -18.99
N VAL A 617 7.60 28.38 -18.65
CA VAL A 617 6.76 29.24 -17.81
C VAL A 617 6.48 28.52 -16.49
N LEU A 618 6.92 29.10 -15.38
CA LEU A 618 6.56 28.65 -14.02
C LEU A 618 5.15 29.13 -13.71
N ILE A 619 4.16 28.26 -13.92
CA ILE A 619 2.75 28.59 -13.69
C ILE A 619 2.49 28.74 -12.20
N ALA A 620 2.92 27.75 -11.40
CA ALA A 620 2.74 27.76 -9.95
C ALA A 620 3.89 27.03 -9.24
N GLU A 621 4.08 27.33 -7.96
CA GLU A 621 5.11 26.71 -7.11
C GLU A 621 4.53 26.28 -5.77
N GLY A 622 4.91 25.10 -5.29
CA GLY A 622 4.54 24.61 -3.98
C GLY A 622 5.17 25.40 -2.83
N LEU A 623 4.38 25.68 -1.80
CA LEU A 623 4.78 26.41 -0.60
C LEU A 623 5.45 25.51 0.46
N ASN A 624 6.13 24.45 0.03
CA ASN A 624 6.85 23.53 0.93
C ASN A 624 8.03 24.27 1.57
N VAL A 625 8.37 23.91 2.81
CA VAL A 625 9.36 24.62 3.65
C VAL A 625 10.72 24.78 2.99
N ASP A 626 11.17 23.77 2.23
CA ASP A 626 12.48 23.74 1.55
C ASP A 626 12.36 23.93 0.02
N GLY A 627 11.18 24.35 -0.47
CA GLY A 627 10.86 24.56 -1.89
C GLY A 627 10.01 23.43 -2.48
N GLY A 628 8.80 23.74 -2.92
CA GLY A 628 7.83 22.75 -3.43
C GLY A 628 7.95 22.39 -4.90
N GLY A 629 6.97 21.64 -5.40
CA GLY A 629 6.90 21.28 -6.82
C GLY A 629 6.67 22.50 -7.70
N GLU A 630 7.30 22.52 -8.88
CA GLU A 630 7.10 23.56 -9.88
C GLU A 630 6.10 23.09 -10.95
N ILE A 631 4.90 23.67 -10.98
CA ILE A 631 3.99 23.49 -12.12
C ILE A 631 4.55 24.27 -13.30
N LEU A 632 5.04 23.56 -14.30
CA LEU A 632 5.85 24.12 -15.38
C LEU A 632 5.27 23.76 -16.75
N TYR A 633 5.20 24.76 -17.63
CA TYR A 633 5.04 24.56 -19.06
C TYR A 633 6.40 24.73 -19.75
N VAL A 634 6.77 23.81 -20.64
CA VAL A 634 8.03 23.84 -21.39
C VAL A 634 7.74 23.69 -22.89
N PRO A 635 7.92 24.74 -23.71
CA PRO A 635 7.79 24.61 -25.15
C PRO A 635 8.97 23.80 -25.73
N LYS A 636 8.74 23.11 -26.85
CA LYS A 636 9.78 22.43 -27.63
C LYS A 636 9.88 23.07 -29.03
N PRO A 637 11.03 22.95 -29.73
CA PRO A 637 11.25 23.61 -31.02
C PRO A 637 10.37 23.14 -32.19
N ASN A 638 9.60 22.08 -31.99
CA ASN A 638 8.85 21.33 -33.01
C ASN A 638 7.34 21.33 -32.73
N ASP A 639 6.82 22.41 -32.15
CA ASP A 639 5.43 22.59 -31.69
C ASP A 639 4.95 21.61 -30.60
N GLY A 640 5.81 20.67 -30.18
CA GLY A 640 5.63 19.88 -28.97
C GLY A 640 5.80 20.72 -27.71
N TRP A 641 5.35 20.18 -26.57
CA TRP A 641 5.52 20.83 -25.28
C TRP A 641 5.39 19.84 -24.13
N VAL A 642 5.79 20.28 -22.94
CA VAL A 642 5.66 19.51 -21.69
C VAL A 642 4.91 20.32 -20.65
N PHE A 643 3.92 19.69 -20.03
CA PHE A 643 3.34 20.14 -18.77
C PHE A 643 3.81 19.20 -17.66
N THR A 644 4.25 19.75 -16.53
CA THR A 644 4.54 18.97 -15.33
C THR A 644 3.85 19.59 -14.12
N ALA A 645 3.21 18.74 -13.30
CA ALA A 645 2.68 19.12 -12.00
C ALA A 645 3.72 19.00 -10.87
N SER A 646 4.70 18.12 -11.06
CA SER A 646 5.90 18.00 -10.20
C SER A 646 5.61 17.62 -8.75
N SER A 647 4.65 16.72 -8.51
CA SER A 647 4.25 16.25 -7.18
C SER A 647 3.49 14.93 -7.21
N LEU A 648 3.88 13.99 -6.34
CA LEU A 648 3.13 12.74 -6.11
C LEU A 648 1.71 12.97 -5.56
N CYS A 649 1.48 14.12 -4.91
CA CYS A 649 0.20 14.43 -4.27
C CYS A 649 -0.81 15.11 -5.21
N PHE A 650 -0.40 15.52 -6.41
CA PHE A 650 -1.21 16.36 -7.29
C PHE A 650 -2.52 15.67 -7.72
N ASN A 651 -2.44 14.43 -8.20
CA ASN A 651 -3.63 13.64 -8.58
C ASN A 651 -4.56 13.37 -7.40
N GLY A 652 -4.02 13.37 -6.17
CA GLY A 652 -4.77 13.33 -4.92
C GLY A 652 -5.78 14.47 -4.77
N ALA A 653 -5.58 15.60 -5.44
CA ALA A 653 -6.42 16.79 -5.33
C ALA A 653 -7.61 16.78 -6.28
N LEU A 654 -7.59 15.95 -7.32
CA LEU A 654 -8.63 15.92 -8.35
C LEU A 654 -10.06 15.72 -7.79
N PRO A 655 -10.31 14.87 -6.78
CA PRO A 655 -11.64 14.76 -6.21
C PRO A 655 -12.11 16.01 -5.45
N ARG A 656 -11.18 16.86 -4.98
CA ARG A 656 -11.45 17.93 -4.01
C ARG A 656 -11.25 19.35 -4.56
N SER A 657 -10.53 19.52 -5.67
CA SER A 657 -10.10 20.82 -6.20
C SER A 657 -10.69 21.09 -7.61
N PRO A 658 -11.75 21.92 -7.74
CA PRO A 658 -12.29 22.30 -9.05
C PRO A 658 -11.28 23.07 -9.91
N GLU A 659 -10.44 23.90 -9.30
CA GLU A 659 -9.41 24.66 -9.99
C GLU A 659 -8.32 23.78 -10.63
N ILE A 660 -7.86 22.72 -9.94
CA ILE A 660 -6.93 21.74 -10.51
C ILE A 660 -7.59 20.96 -11.65
N ARG A 661 -8.85 20.54 -11.49
CA ARG A 661 -9.60 19.87 -12.57
C ARG A 661 -9.72 20.75 -13.80
N ARG A 662 -10.04 22.05 -13.62
CA ARG A 662 -10.16 22.98 -14.74
C ARG A 662 -8.80 23.23 -15.41
N MET A 663 -7.73 23.39 -14.65
CA MET A 663 -6.37 23.54 -15.19
C MET A 663 -5.98 22.33 -16.06
N LEU A 664 -6.13 21.10 -15.53
CA LEU A 664 -5.82 19.91 -16.31
C LEU A 664 -6.72 19.77 -17.54
N LEU A 665 -8.02 20.12 -17.44
CA LEU A 665 -8.89 20.10 -18.62
C LEU A 665 -8.37 21.02 -19.73
N ASN A 666 -7.85 22.21 -19.38
CA ASN A 666 -7.22 23.11 -20.34
C ASN A 666 -5.94 22.49 -20.94
N VAL A 667 -5.10 21.85 -20.11
CA VAL A 667 -3.90 21.12 -20.55
C VAL A 667 -4.26 20.03 -21.56
N PHE A 668 -5.22 19.17 -21.22
CA PHE A 668 -5.67 18.09 -22.09
C PHE A 668 -6.32 18.61 -23.38
N THR A 669 -7.09 19.69 -23.32
CA THR A 669 -7.68 20.35 -24.50
C THR A 669 -6.59 20.87 -25.44
N ALA A 670 -5.57 21.54 -24.91
CA ALA A 670 -4.42 22.00 -25.70
C ALA A 670 -3.59 20.83 -26.25
N ALA A 671 -3.59 19.67 -25.57
CA ALA A 671 -2.86 18.50 -25.99
C ALA A 671 -3.48 17.79 -27.20
N VAL A 672 -4.77 17.99 -27.44
CA VAL A 672 -5.52 17.41 -28.55
C VAL A 672 -5.94 18.43 -29.61
N ALA A 673 -5.70 19.72 -29.39
CA ALA A 673 -5.83 20.77 -30.41
C ALA A 673 -4.76 20.60 -31.49
#